data_AF-A0A2D5E9B6-F1
#
_entry.id   AF-A0A2D5E9B6-F1
#
_cell.length_a   1.000
_cell.length_b   1.000
_cell.length_c   1.000
_cell.angle_alpha   90.00
_cell.angle_beta   90.00
_cell.angle_gamma   90.00
#
_symmetry.space_group_name_H-M   'P 1'
#
loop_
_entity.id
_entity.type
_entity.pdbx_description
1 polymer ?
#
loop_
_entity_poly.entity_id
_entity_poly.type
_entity_poly.pdbx_seq_one_letter_code
_entity_poly.pdbx_strand_id
1 'polypeptide(L)'
;MPSRFTGRILAHLAHESYRPALLSDIARQMQIDSDDGETFVEAISILDEEGRLEVGTDERVRLASYGDQMEGRIKVNARGFAFVRPTSPMREGDLFIPPGETLDAISGDIVRCRVVRRTDHRSRGRGSGDASRRGVVGRVAEILERGRTTFAGTVRKRGRNWVIEPDGTDLRDPVVVRDPHAKNAKAGDKVVFELVQHPDEHGLGEAVITEVLGAAGEPDVETRAIIAAHGLRDGFESVVVDEARAAAASFDTELLDDAFTDQKDREDLRDRFIFTIDPPDARDFDDAISIEHDPVENEWELGVHIADVAHFVEVGAEIDLEAAKRGNSVYLPRHVLPMIPELLSNGVCSLQEAVPRFTKSAFIRLDAKGRVVGTRLSRTVIRSRKRLTYLEAQALIDGDQREARQHARTETVYEPDLLDALRRADQLARIIRKRRLGSGMLVLGLPEFELVFNDDGRVIDAQPEDGAYTHTIIEMFMVEANEAVARTFADLQLPLLRRTHPEPTFHDVEELRQYARIVGFNLPEEPDRHDIRSLLDATRESPASRAIHFSVLRTLTKAIYSPALIGHFALASDHYAHFTSPIRRYPDLLVHRAIDAFLDHTNGEGKVPGGKARQKLRELLAGDSRILDENQLFEVGNHCGDTEGTAEKAERELRTFLVLQFIAEEHLGDELPGIVTGVNPNGSIHVSLDRYLVDGLAKAGEISAGSQREDRWDRDERSGRLVARRSGASVGLGDAVRVKVMRSDPDARQLDLAILELVERAPMVAAGRGRKGGSKNEKGRESGKNGHASKRTEGGGGRGRGRRGGGGKRR
;
A
#
# COMPACT_ATOMS: atom_id res chain seq x y z
N MET A 1 7.00 -15.92 19.50
CA MET A 1 8.27 -15.26 19.11
C MET A 1 8.21 -13.78 19.45
N PRO A 2 9.15 -13.25 20.23
CA PRO A 2 9.15 -11.84 20.67
C PRO A 2 9.16 -10.84 19.52
N SER A 3 9.82 -11.18 18.40
CA SER A 3 9.92 -10.34 17.20
C SER A 3 8.56 -9.88 16.65
N ARG A 4 7.51 -10.68 16.81
CA ARG A 4 6.11 -10.35 16.45
C ARG A 4 5.59 -9.07 17.15
N PHE A 5 6.08 -8.77 18.35
CA PHE A 5 5.61 -7.63 19.15
C PHE A 5 6.53 -6.42 19.09
N THR A 6 7.84 -6.61 18.90
CA THR A 6 8.84 -5.52 18.98
C THR A 6 8.48 -4.30 18.12
N GLY A 7 8.16 -4.49 16.84
CA GLY A 7 7.76 -3.41 15.95
C GLY A 7 6.44 -2.74 16.35
N ARG A 8 5.45 -3.52 16.79
CA ARG A 8 4.15 -3.00 17.26
C ARG A 8 4.29 -2.15 18.53
N ILE A 9 5.16 -2.59 19.46
CA ILE A 9 5.46 -1.85 20.69
C ILE A 9 6.04 -0.49 20.33
N LEU A 10 7.08 -0.47 19.49
CA LEU A 10 7.73 0.78 19.10
C LEU A 10 6.78 1.72 18.36
N ALA A 11 5.96 1.20 17.45
CA ALA A 11 4.96 1.99 16.75
C ALA A 11 3.92 2.60 17.70
N HIS A 12 3.42 1.82 18.67
CA HIS A 12 2.48 2.29 19.68
C HIS A 12 3.06 3.41 20.55
N LEU A 13 4.30 3.24 21.00
CA LEU A 13 4.98 4.21 21.87
C LEU A 13 5.47 5.46 21.11
N ALA A 14 5.72 5.35 19.80
CA ALA A 14 6.15 6.44 18.92
C ALA A 14 5.01 7.35 18.48
N HIS A 15 3.76 6.93 18.66
CA HIS A 15 2.62 7.68 18.20
C HIS A 15 2.50 9.03 18.95
N GLU A 16 2.21 10.14 18.24
CA GLU A 16 2.20 11.49 18.82
C GLU A 16 1.23 11.67 20.00
N SER A 17 0.12 10.95 19.97
CA SER A 17 -0.91 10.91 21.03
C SER A 17 -0.56 10.01 22.22
N TYR A 18 0.54 9.27 22.19
CA TYR A 18 0.92 8.36 23.28
C TYR A 18 1.20 9.10 24.59
N ARG A 19 0.85 8.46 25.71
CA ARG A 19 1.14 8.94 27.06
C ARG A 19 1.73 7.77 27.85
N PRO A 20 2.82 8.00 28.62
CA PRO A 20 3.48 6.95 29.38
C PRO A 20 2.48 6.15 30.21
N ALA A 21 2.48 4.83 30.05
CA ALA A 21 1.51 3.93 30.64
C ALA A 21 2.20 2.73 31.32
N LEU A 22 1.50 2.09 32.25
CA LEU A 22 1.98 0.85 32.87
C LEU A 22 2.01 -0.27 31.83
N LEU A 23 2.88 -1.27 32.03
CA LEU A 23 2.98 -2.42 31.13
C LEU A 23 1.62 -3.13 30.92
N SER A 24 0.81 -3.23 31.98
CA SER A 24 -0.54 -3.80 31.91
C SER A 24 -1.51 -2.98 31.05
N ASP A 25 -1.37 -1.65 31.04
CA ASP A 25 -2.19 -0.78 30.21
C ASP A 25 -1.77 -0.85 28.75
N ILE A 26 -0.46 -0.98 28.47
CA ILE A 26 0.07 -1.16 27.12
C ILE A 26 -0.39 -2.51 26.55
N ALA A 27 -0.28 -3.59 27.32
CA ALA A 27 -0.78 -4.90 26.92
C ALA A 27 -2.28 -4.86 26.56
N ARG A 28 -3.09 -4.14 27.35
CA ARG A 28 -4.50 -3.92 27.05
C ARG A 28 -4.69 -3.11 25.76
N GLN A 29 -4.03 -1.96 25.61
CA GLN A 29 -4.13 -1.10 24.43
C GLN A 29 -3.70 -1.80 23.14
N MET A 30 -2.72 -2.70 23.23
CA MET A 30 -2.21 -3.50 22.10
C MET A 30 -3.00 -4.79 21.89
N GLN A 31 -4.06 -5.04 22.66
CA GLN A 31 -4.90 -6.24 22.59
C GLN A 31 -4.08 -7.54 22.66
N ILE A 32 -3.14 -7.61 23.61
CA ILE A 32 -2.31 -8.80 23.81
C ILE A 32 -3.16 -9.89 24.47
N ASP A 33 -3.33 -11.02 23.78
CA ASP A 33 -4.01 -12.20 24.30
C ASP A 33 -3.30 -12.78 25.53
N SER A 34 -4.06 -13.48 26.39
CA SER A 34 -3.51 -14.10 27.60
C SER A 34 -2.36 -15.07 27.32
N ASP A 35 -2.44 -15.77 26.19
CA ASP A 35 -1.48 -16.80 25.78
C ASP A 35 -0.19 -16.18 25.20
N ASP A 36 -0.27 -14.93 24.74
CA ASP A 36 0.85 -14.16 24.19
C ASP A 36 1.55 -13.28 25.24
N GLY A 37 1.03 -13.22 26.47
CA GLY A 37 1.51 -12.33 27.53
C GLY A 37 2.98 -12.52 27.89
N GLU A 38 3.47 -13.76 28.01
CA GLU A 38 4.89 -14.04 28.30
C GLU A 38 5.80 -13.55 27.16
N THR A 39 5.39 -13.82 25.91
CA THR A 39 6.16 -13.40 24.72
C THR A 39 6.19 -11.87 24.59
N PHE A 40 5.10 -11.18 24.97
CA PHE A 40 5.05 -9.72 24.99
C PHE A 40 6.01 -9.12 26.05
N VAL A 41 6.05 -9.71 27.25
CA VAL A 41 6.98 -9.27 28.31
C VAL A 41 8.43 -9.51 27.91
N GLU A 42 8.71 -10.64 27.26
CA GLU A 42 10.03 -10.94 26.69
C GLU A 42 10.42 -9.89 25.64
N ALA A 43 9.51 -9.51 24.73
CA ALA A 43 9.76 -8.47 23.73
C ALA A 43 10.06 -7.09 24.36
N ILE A 44 9.37 -6.72 25.44
CA ILE A 44 9.64 -5.49 26.20
C ILE A 44 11.02 -5.55 26.84
N SER A 45 11.39 -6.69 27.42
CA SER A 45 12.69 -6.89 28.06
C SER A 45 13.83 -6.77 27.05
N ILE A 46 13.68 -7.39 25.87
CA ILE A 46 14.63 -7.26 24.75
C ILE A 46 14.79 -5.80 24.33
N LEU A 47 13.68 -5.07 24.17
CA LEU A 47 13.73 -3.66 23.76
C LEU A 47 14.33 -2.73 24.84
N ASP A 48 14.18 -3.07 26.13
CA ASP A 48 14.81 -2.36 27.24
C ASP A 48 16.32 -2.66 27.31
N GLU A 49 16.73 -3.92 27.13
CA GLU A 49 18.13 -4.34 27.03
C GLU A 49 18.85 -3.71 25.83
N GLU A 50 18.16 -3.57 24.70
CA GLU A 50 18.64 -2.84 23.51
C GLU A 50 18.68 -1.31 23.72
N GLY A 51 18.18 -0.81 24.85
CA GLY A 51 18.12 0.63 25.16
C GLY A 51 17.15 1.42 24.28
N ARG A 52 16.17 0.75 23.67
CA ARG A 52 15.15 1.36 22.80
C ARG A 52 13.95 1.87 23.59
N LEU A 53 13.78 1.35 24.80
CA LEU A 53 12.77 1.76 25.76
C LEU A 53 13.42 2.22 27.07
N GLU A 54 12.62 2.90 27.88
CA GLU A 54 12.95 3.22 29.28
C GLU A 54 11.72 2.89 30.14
N VAL A 55 11.90 1.99 31.11
CA VAL A 55 10.95 1.82 32.20
C VAL A 55 11.32 2.76 33.34
N GLY A 56 10.55 3.84 33.49
CA GLY A 56 10.83 4.85 34.51
C GLY A 56 10.64 4.32 35.93
N THR A 57 11.09 5.06 36.94
CA THR A 57 10.89 4.72 38.37
C THR A 57 9.42 4.66 38.78
N ASP A 58 8.52 5.21 37.95
CA ASP A 58 7.07 5.15 38.10
C ASP A 58 6.44 3.93 37.40
N GLU A 59 7.26 2.95 36.99
CA GLU A 59 6.88 1.72 36.27
C GLU A 59 6.20 1.96 34.92
N ARG A 60 6.29 3.18 34.39
CA ARG A 60 5.72 3.53 33.09
C ARG A 60 6.75 3.37 31.98
N VAL A 61 6.35 2.67 30.93
CA VAL A 61 7.17 2.43 29.75
C VAL A 61 7.11 3.63 28.83
N ARG A 62 8.27 3.99 28.27
CA ARG A 62 8.43 5.07 27.30
C ARG A 62 9.44 4.64 26.25
N LEU A 63 9.43 5.29 25.10
CA LEU A 63 10.61 5.27 24.22
C LEU A 63 11.81 5.87 24.95
N ALA A 64 12.99 5.43 24.54
CA ALA A 64 14.24 6.07 24.89
C ALA A 64 14.21 7.56 24.49
N SER A 65 14.80 8.40 25.34
CA SER A 65 15.05 9.81 25.03
C SER A 65 16.31 9.93 24.19
N TYR A 66 16.46 11.05 23.48
CA TYR A 66 17.72 11.36 22.81
C TYR A 66 18.93 11.26 23.76
N GLY A 67 20.00 10.61 23.31
CA GLY A 67 21.32 10.76 23.91
C GLY A 67 21.90 12.17 23.68
N ASP A 68 23.21 12.32 23.92
CA ASP A 68 23.95 13.51 23.48
C ASP A 68 24.12 13.57 21.95
N GLN A 69 24.01 12.41 21.31
CA GLN A 69 23.99 12.23 19.87
C GLN A 69 22.83 11.32 19.46
N MET A 70 22.38 11.47 18.22
CA MET A 70 21.43 10.57 17.60
C MET A 70 21.70 10.46 16.10
N GLU A 71 21.33 9.33 15.53
CA GLU A 71 21.44 9.06 14.09
C GLU A 71 20.05 9.02 13.47
N GLY A 72 19.94 9.50 12.23
CA GLY A 72 18.66 9.54 11.56
C GLY A 72 18.75 10.06 10.14
N ARG A 73 17.65 9.92 9.41
CA ARG A 73 17.52 10.41 8.04
C ARG A 73 17.09 11.87 8.04
N ILE A 74 17.85 12.73 7.38
CA ILE A 74 17.57 14.17 7.31
C ILE A 74 16.59 14.50 6.17
N LYS A 75 15.71 15.47 6.41
CA LYS A 75 14.84 16.11 5.42
C LYS A 75 15.01 17.62 5.49
N VAL A 76 15.60 18.20 4.45
CA VAL A 76 15.91 19.62 4.37
C VAL A 76 14.74 20.39 3.77
N ASN A 77 14.41 21.54 4.34
CA ASN A 77 13.34 22.42 3.87
C ASN A 77 13.90 23.56 3.00
N ALA A 78 13.08 24.11 2.10
CA ALA A 78 13.46 25.23 1.24
C ALA A 78 13.87 26.52 2.00
N ARG A 79 13.58 26.62 3.30
CA ARG A 79 14.03 27.73 4.16
C ARG A 79 15.35 27.47 4.89
N GLY A 80 16.04 26.37 4.58
CA GLY A 80 17.36 26.02 5.13
C GLY A 80 17.36 25.29 6.48
N PHE A 81 16.21 25.15 7.15
CA PHE A 81 16.10 24.26 8.32
C PHE A 81 15.84 22.82 7.87
N ALA A 82 16.10 21.85 8.74
CA ALA A 82 15.83 20.44 8.48
C ALA A 82 15.16 19.74 9.67
N PHE A 83 14.63 18.55 9.42
CA PHE A 83 14.22 17.60 10.44
C PHE A 83 14.98 16.30 10.24
N VAL A 84 15.46 15.70 11.33
CA VAL A 84 16.15 14.41 11.30
C VAL A 84 15.25 13.39 11.97
N ARG A 85 14.76 12.44 11.18
CA ARG A 85 13.94 11.33 11.66
C ARG A 85 14.87 10.24 12.21
N PRO A 86 14.80 9.91 13.51
CA PRO A 86 15.64 8.87 14.11
C PRO A 86 15.59 7.53 13.36
N THR A 87 16.69 6.78 13.34
CA THR A 87 16.73 5.39 12.80
C THR A 87 15.85 4.43 13.61
N SER A 88 15.76 4.64 14.92
CA SER A 88 14.77 4.00 15.80
C SER A 88 13.90 5.06 16.46
N PRO A 89 12.58 4.88 16.57
CA PRO A 89 11.70 5.87 17.19
C PRO A 89 12.19 6.30 18.58
N MET A 90 12.23 7.61 18.80
CA MET A 90 12.65 8.24 20.06
C MET A 90 11.48 9.00 20.67
N ARG A 91 11.49 9.20 21.99
CA ARG A 91 10.41 9.87 22.75
C ARG A 91 10.07 11.25 22.21
N GLU A 92 11.08 12.04 21.86
CA GLU A 92 10.92 13.41 21.38
C GLU A 92 10.51 13.49 19.89
N GLY A 93 10.56 12.37 19.15
CA GLY A 93 10.20 12.29 17.74
C GLY A 93 11.33 12.71 16.79
N ASP A 94 11.01 13.58 15.83
CA ASP A 94 11.99 14.12 14.88
C ASP A 94 12.79 15.27 15.51
N LEU A 95 14.10 15.29 15.25
CA LEU A 95 14.98 16.34 15.74
C LEU A 95 14.99 17.53 14.76
N PHE A 96 14.59 18.71 15.23
CA PHE A 96 14.67 19.94 14.45
C PHE A 96 16.12 20.45 14.37
N ILE A 97 16.60 20.68 13.15
CA ILE A 97 17.89 21.28 12.83
C ILE A 97 17.66 22.71 12.34
N PRO A 98 18.12 23.74 13.05
CA PRO A 98 18.01 25.13 12.60
C PRO A 98 18.75 25.38 11.27
N PRO A 99 18.37 26.43 10.51
CA PRO A 99 19.24 26.92 9.44
C PRO A 99 20.58 27.34 10.04
N GLY A 100 21.70 27.01 9.42
CA GLY A 100 23.03 27.17 10.06
C GLY A 100 23.70 25.84 10.43
N GLU A 101 22.91 24.79 10.61
CA GLU A 101 23.31 23.64 11.43
C GLU A 101 23.18 22.30 10.68
N THR A 102 22.97 22.34 9.36
CA THR A 102 22.80 21.16 8.50
C THR A 102 24.12 20.67 7.88
N LEU A 103 25.21 21.43 8.03
CA LEU A 103 26.42 21.26 7.20
C LEU A 103 26.02 21.26 5.71
N ASP A 104 26.57 20.33 4.92
CA ASP A 104 26.30 20.10 3.51
C ASP A 104 25.38 18.88 3.29
N ALA A 105 24.53 18.57 4.27
CA ALA A 105 23.59 17.45 4.19
C ALA A 105 22.41 17.79 3.27
N ILE A 106 22.01 16.83 2.46
CA ILE A 106 20.85 16.93 1.56
C ILE A 106 19.73 16.00 2.03
N SER A 107 18.50 16.24 1.55
CA SER A 107 17.37 15.39 1.93
C SER A 107 17.62 13.94 1.55
N GLY A 108 17.45 13.04 2.51
CA GLY A 108 17.68 11.61 2.34
C GLY A 108 18.99 11.11 2.95
N ASP A 109 19.95 11.97 3.29
CA ASP A 109 21.19 11.56 3.96
C ASP A 109 20.91 10.94 5.35
N ILE A 110 21.72 9.96 5.75
CA ILE A 110 21.78 9.48 7.13
C ILE A 110 22.86 10.27 7.85
N VAL A 111 22.46 10.99 8.89
CA VAL A 111 23.32 11.93 9.60
C VAL A 111 23.40 11.58 11.08
N ARG A 112 24.57 11.85 11.68
CA ARG A 112 24.76 11.89 13.12
C ARG A 112 24.59 13.33 13.58
N CYS A 113 23.64 13.55 14.47
CA CYS A 113 23.34 14.86 15.04
C CYS A 113 23.74 14.93 16.50
N ARG A 114 24.34 16.05 16.90
CA ARG A 114 24.50 16.41 18.31
C ARG A 114 23.23 17.08 18.81
N VAL A 115 22.74 16.63 19.95
CA VAL A 115 21.51 17.11 20.57
C VAL A 115 21.84 18.24 21.53
N VAL A 116 21.27 19.41 21.31
CA VAL A 116 21.49 20.61 22.12
C VAL A 116 20.21 20.95 22.87
N ARG A 117 20.24 20.81 24.20
CA ARG A 117 19.14 21.16 25.10
C ARG A 117 19.28 22.64 25.50
N ARG A 118 18.41 23.51 24.98
CA ARG A 118 18.35 24.93 25.36
C ARG A 118 17.56 25.11 26.65
N THR A 119 18.23 25.57 27.69
CA THR A 119 17.65 25.96 28.99
C THR A 119 17.24 27.44 28.99
N ASP A 120 16.31 27.88 28.14
CA ASP A 120 15.92 29.30 28.12
C ASP A 120 14.64 29.59 28.90
N HIS A 121 14.82 30.14 30.11
CA HIS A 121 13.77 30.64 31.01
C HIS A 121 13.08 31.95 30.55
N ARG A 122 13.31 32.44 29.31
CA ARG A 122 12.93 33.82 28.92
C ARG A 122 11.92 33.98 27.77
N SER A 123 11.44 32.92 27.10
CA SER A 123 10.44 33.08 26.04
C SER A 123 9.00 32.81 26.52
N ARG A 124 8.53 33.57 27.53
CA ARG A 124 7.08 33.74 27.79
C ARG A 124 6.58 34.92 26.94
N GLY A 125 6.32 34.66 25.66
CA GLY A 125 5.80 35.68 24.75
C GLY A 125 5.11 35.11 23.51
N ARG A 126 3.77 35.16 23.52
CA ARG A 126 2.81 35.00 22.41
C ARG A 126 2.78 33.67 21.64
N GLY A 127 1.94 32.76 22.14
CA GLY A 127 0.85 32.13 21.38
C GLY A 127 1.22 31.09 20.31
N SER A 128 1.41 29.84 20.75
CA SER A 128 1.09 28.60 20.00
C SER A 128 1.33 27.40 20.93
N GLY A 129 0.41 26.44 21.00
CA GLY A 129 0.32 25.34 21.98
C GLY A 129 1.41 24.25 21.95
N ASP A 130 2.66 24.58 21.61
CA ASP A 130 3.76 23.61 21.50
C ASP A 130 4.96 24.00 22.37
N ALA A 131 4.72 24.13 23.68
CA ALA A 131 5.73 24.53 24.66
C ALA A 131 6.60 23.34 25.16
N SER A 132 6.25 22.09 24.81
CA SER A 132 7.01 20.90 25.22
C SER A 132 8.04 20.41 24.20
N ARG A 133 7.95 20.81 22.91
CA ARG A 133 8.91 20.40 21.86
C ARG A 133 10.07 21.40 21.61
N ARG A 134 10.01 22.62 22.15
CA ARG A 134 10.96 23.73 21.79
C ARG A 134 12.29 23.78 22.56
N GLY A 135 12.54 22.86 23.49
CA GLY A 135 13.76 22.88 24.31
C GLY A 135 14.96 22.18 23.66
N VAL A 136 14.76 21.39 22.60
CA VAL A 136 15.79 20.52 22.03
C VAL A 136 15.96 20.82 20.54
N VAL A 137 17.16 21.19 20.14
CA VAL A 137 17.54 21.40 18.75
C VAL A 137 18.76 20.56 18.42
N GLY A 138 18.91 20.17 17.17
CA GLY A 138 20.06 19.42 16.70
C GLY A 138 21.05 20.28 15.93
N ARG A 139 22.27 19.78 15.85
CA ARG A 139 23.27 20.18 14.87
C ARG A 139 23.82 18.94 14.20
N VAL A 140 23.87 18.92 12.87
CA VAL A 140 24.53 17.84 12.13
C VAL A 140 26.02 17.87 12.48
N ALA A 141 26.51 16.77 13.04
CA ALA A 141 27.91 16.59 13.39
C ALA A 141 28.68 15.90 12.27
N GLU A 142 28.04 14.93 11.61
CA GLU A 142 28.64 14.10 10.57
C GLU A 142 27.55 13.52 9.67
N ILE A 143 27.89 13.31 8.40
CA ILE A 143 27.05 12.61 7.42
C ILE A 143 27.62 11.20 7.30
N LEU A 144 26.84 10.20 7.74
CA LEU A 144 27.27 8.80 7.83
C LEU A 144 27.12 8.08 6.50
N GLU A 145 26.01 8.35 5.83
CA GLU A 145 25.67 7.75 4.54
C GLU A 145 24.96 8.82 3.70
N ARG A 146 25.42 9.01 2.46
CA ARG A 146 24.73 9.86 1.50
C ARG A 146 23.49 9.13 1.01
N GLY A 147 22.37 9.84 0.91
CA GLY A 147 21.13 9.31 0.38
C GLY A 147 21.23 9.06 -1.12
N ARG A 148 20.72 10.01 -1.91
CA ARG A 148 20.90 9.98 -3.36
C ARG A 148 22.23 10.63 -3.74
N THR A 149 22.98 9.99 -4.61
CA THR A 149 24.21 10.54 -5.18
C THR A 149 24.03 10.99 -6.64
N THR A 150 23.05 10.41 -7.32
CA THR A 150 22.71 10.69 -8.72
C THR A 150 21.43 11.52 -8.77
N PHE A 151 21.46 12.61 -9.53
CA PHE A 151 20.35 13.54 -9.70
C PHE A 151 20.05 13.78 -11.16
N ALA A 152 18.83 14.19 -11.45
CA ALA A 152 18.44 14.74 -12.75
C ALA A 152 18.12 16.23 -12.63
N GLY A 153 18.31 16.98 -13.71
CA GLY A 153 17.96 18.39 -13.75
C GLY A 153 18.17 19.02 -15.12
N THR A 154 17.71 20.26 -15.26
CA THR A 154 17.74 20.99 -16.53
C THR A 154 18.90 21.99 -16.56
N VAL A 155 19.72 21.94 -17.61
CA VAL A 155 20.83 22.86 -17.82
C VAL A 155 20.31 24.24 -18.18
N ARG A 156 20.72 25.26 -17.43
CA ARG A 156 20.42 26.67 -17.69
C ARG A 156 21.69 27.50 -17.74
N LYS A 157 21.59 28.63 -18.45
CA LYS A 157 22.65 29.64 -18.49
C LYS A 157 22.22 30.86 -17.68
N ARG A 158 22.95 31.15 -16.60
CA ARG A 158 22.75 32.34 -15.74
C ARG A 158 23.94 33.28 -15.92
N GLY A 159 23.80 34.26 -16.80
CA GLY A 159 24.88 35.18 -17.15
C GLY A 159 26.04 34.44 -17.85
N ARG A 160 27.22 34.43 -17.23
CA ARG A 160 28.40 33.69 -17.72
C ARG A 160 28.49 32.26 -17.20
N ASN A 161 27.71 31.91 -16.17
CA ASN A 161 27.79 30.62 -15.52
C ASN A 161 26.74 29.68 -16.08
N TRP A 162 27.08 28.39 -16.09
CA TRP A 162 26.16 27.31 -16.35
C TRP A 162 25.75 26.70 -15.03
N VAL A 163 24.45 26.44 -14.90
CA VAL A 163 23.87 25.81 -13.71
C VAL A 163 22.94 24.69 -14.13
N ILE A 164 22.79 23.69 -13.28
CA ILE A 164 21.71 22.72 -13.40
C ILE A 164 20.65 23.08 -12.36
N GLU A 165 19.41 23.20 -12.81
CA GLU A 165 18.24 23.29 -11.94
C GLU A 165 17.78 21.86 -11.65
N PRO A 166 17.95 21.37 -10.40
CA PRO A 166 17.61 19.98 -10.05
C PRO A 166 16.10 19.74 -10.11
N ASP A 167 15.71 18.53 -10.50
CA ASP A 167 14.32 18.09 -10.50
C ASP A 167 13.87 17.69 -9.08
N GLY A 168 12.57 17.84 -8.82
CA GLY A 168 11.95 17.37 -7.58
C GLY A 168 12.27 18.24 -6.36
N THR A 169 12.45 17.60 -5.20
CA THR A 169 12.52 18.32 -3.91
C THR A 169 13.68 17.94 -3.00
N ASP A 170 14.47 16.92 -3.38
CA ASP A 170 15.55 16.38 -2.56
C ASP A 170 16.77 17.32 -2.55
N LEU A 171 17.16 17.77 -3.76
CA LEU A 171 18.15 18.81 -4.00
C LEU A 171 17.42 20.01 -4.60
N ARG A 172 17.49 21.18 -3.96
CA ARG A 172 16.71 22.38 -4.36
C ARG A 172 17.56 23.49 -4.93
N ASP A 173 18.78 23.63 -4.43
CA ASP A 173 19.67 24.70 -4.86
C ASP A 173 20.26 24.37 -6.23
N PRO A 174 20.30 25.34 -7.16
CA PRO A 174 20.99 25.16 -8.42
C PRO A 174 22.46 24.82 -8.19
N VAL A 175 23.01 23.92 -9.00
CA VAL A 175 24.43 23.53 -8.91
C VAL A 175 25.20 24.05 -10.10
N VAL A 176 26.41 24.54 -9.86
CA VAL A 176 27.28 25.11 -10.90
C VAL A 176 27.94 23.98 -11.68
N VAL A 177 28.02 24.17 -13.00
CA VAL A 177 28.77 23.27 -13.90
C VAL A 177 29.90 24.07 -14.53
N ARG A 178 31.14 23.68 -14.26
CA ARG A 178 32.33 24.38 -14.80
C ARG A 178 32.50 24.16 -16.30
N ASP A 179 32.28 22.93 -16.77
CA ASP A 179 32.39 22.57 -18.18
C ASP A 179 31.19 21.70 -18.64
N PRO A 180 30.05 22.32 -18.97
CA PRO A 180 28.89 21.59 -19.49
C PRO A 180 29.13 21.04 -20.91
N HIS A 181 30.12 21.57 -21.64
CA HIS A 181 30.38 21.19 -23.03
C HIS A 181 31.20 19.90 -23.14
N ALA A 182 31.81 19.43 -22.04
CA ALA A 182 32.49 18.13 -21.98
C ALA A 182 31.61 16.96 -22.49
N LYS A 183 30.28 17.05 -22.30
CA LYS A 183 29.28 16.08 -22.79
C LYS A 183 28.36 16.67 -23.88
N ASN A 184 28.74 17.80 -24.48
CA ASN A 184 27.96 18.55 -25.47
C ASN A 184 26.59 19.05 -24.98
N ALA A 185 26.42 19.28 -23.67
CA ALA A 185 25.16 19.79 -23.13
C ALA A 185 24.88 21.23 -23.59
N LYS A 186 23.60 21.53 -23.83
CA LYS A 186 23.07 22.83 -24.22
C LYS A 186 22.08 23.34 -23.18
N ALA A 187 21.79 24.64 -23.25
CA ALA A 187 20.75 25.22 -22.39
C ALA A 187 19.39 24.64 -22.78
N GLY A 188 18.64 24.15 -21.79
CA GLY A 188 17.37 23.45 -21.98
C GLY A 188 17.50 21.92 -22.05
N ASP A 189 18.73 21.38 -22.07
CA ASP A 189 18.91 19.92 -22.02
C ASP A 189 18.66 19.40 -20.60
N LYS A 190 17.98 18.27 -20.51
CA LYS A 190 17.88 17.44 -19.30
C LYS A 190 19.13 16.57 -19.18
N VAL A 191 19.72 16.53 -18.00
CA VAL A 191 20.97 15.83 -17.72
C VAL A 191 20.89 15.03 -16.43
N VAL A 192 21.68 13.97 -16.37
CA VAL A 192 22.02 13.26 -15.14
C VAL A 192 23.36 13.77 -14.64
N PHE A 193 23.46 14.03 -13.34
CA PHE A 193 24.67 14.57 -12.75
C PHE A 193 24.92 14.02 -11.35
N GLU A 194 26.19 14.10 -10.95
CA GLU A 194 26.66 13.81 -9.60
C GLU A 194 27.28 15.07 -8.98
N LEU A 195 27.13 15.20 -7.67
CA LEU A 195 27.70 16.32 -6.92
C LEU A 195 29.19 16.07 -6.65
N VAL A 196 30.04 16.97 -7.16
CA VAL A 196 31.47 17.04 -6.81
C VAL A 196 31.64 17.78 -5.49
N GLN A 197 30.87 18.86 -5.32
CA GLN A 197 30.79 19.64 -4.09
C GLN A 197 29.32 19.84 -3.76
N HIS A 198 28.92 19.47 -2.54
CA HIS A 198 27.56 19.67 -2.08
C HIS A 198 27.30 21.16 -1.80
N PRO A 199 26.08 21.67 -2.04
CA PRO A 199 25.72 23.02 -1.63
C PRO A 199 25.84 23.18 -0.12
N ASP A 200 26.33 24.33 0.31
CA ASP A 200 26.43 24.71 1.72
C ASP A 200 26.01 26.16 1.91
N GLU A 201 26.15 26.67 3.14
CA GLU A 201 25.79 28.06 3.46
C GLU A 201 26.66 29.11 2.77
N HIS A 202 27.83 28.72 2.24
CA HIS A 202 28.80 29.62 1.63
C HIS A 202 28.67 29.69 0.12
N GLY A 203 27.91 28.79 -0.52
CA GLY A 203 27.70 28.85 -1.95
C GLY A 203 26.92 27.69 -2.57
N LEU A 204 26.69 27.82 -3.87
CA LEU A 204 26.12 26.76 -4.68
C LEU A 204 27.09 25.58 -4.79
N GLY A 205 26.53 24.36 -4.83
CA GLY A 205 27.30 23.16 -5.10
C GLY A 205 27.91 23.15 -6.50
N GLU A 206 28.81 22.20 -6.74
CA GLU A 206 29.40 21.92 -8.04
C GLU A 206 29.04 20.51 -8.48
N ALA A 207 28.66 20.37 -9.75
CA ALA A 207 28.26 19.09 -10.32
C ALA A 207 29.04 18.76 -11.59
N VAL A 208 29.16 17.45 -11.83
CA VAL A 208 29.64 16.91 -13.10
C VAL A 208 28.48 16.21 -13.82
N ILE A 209 28.31 16.53 -15.10
CA ILE A 209 27.32 15.87 -15.95
C ILE A 209 27.84 14.48 -16.30
N THR A 210 27.13 13.44 -15.85
CA THR A 210 27.46 12.04 -16.18
C THR A 210 26.83 11.65 -17.51
N GLU A 211 25.62 12.14 -17.78
CA GLU A 211 24.85 11.84 -18.99
C GLU A 211 24.00 13.04 -19.46
N VAL A 212 23.90 13.23 -20.78
CA VAL A 212 22.97 14.19 -21.40
C VAL A 212 21.85 13.39 -22.04
N LEU A 213 20.61 13.59 -21.56
CA LEU A 213 19.47 12.78 -21.97
C LEU A 213 18.80 13.33 -23.22
N GLY A 214 18.69 14.66 -23.35
CA GLY A 214 18.03 15.32 -24.48
C GLY A 214 17.36 16.62 -24.06
N ALA A 215 16.40 17.11 -24.85
CA ALA A 215 15.64 18.32 -24.51
C ALA A 215 14.68 18.05 -23.33
N ALA A 216 14.64 18.94 -22.35
CA ALA A 216 13.68 18.86 -21.24
C ALA A 216 12.23 19.03 -21.74
N GLY A 217 11.30 18.32 -21.11
CA GLY A 217 9.88 18.28 -21.45
C GLY A 217 9.48 17.18 -22.44
N GLU A 218 10.44 16.50 -23.07
CA GLU A 218 10.15 15.34 -23.93
C GLU A 218 9.85 14.08 -23.08
N PRO A 219 8.74 13.35 -23.33
CA PRO A 219 8.30 12.24 -22.46
C PRO A 219 9.37 11.18 -22.17
N ASP A 220 10.09 10.74 -23.20
CA ASP A 220 11.15 9.71 -23.06
C ASP A 220 12.39 10.24 -22.32
N VAL A 221 12.63 11.55 -22.39
CA VAL A 221 13.73 12.21 -21.68
C VAL A 221 13.40 12.31 -20.18
N GLU A 222 12.18 12.69 -19.85
CA GLU A 222 11.70 12.80 -18.46
C GLU A 222 11.59 11.42 -17.78
N THR A 223 11.16 10.41 -18.53
CA THR A 223 11.14 9.02 -18.04
C THR A 223 12.55 8.54 -17.70
N ARG A 224 13.53 8.70 -18.61
CA ARG A 224 14.93 8.33 -18.35
C ARG A 224 15.56 9.12 -17.21
N ALA A 225 15.22 10.40 -17.07
CA ALA A 225 15.67 11.24 -15.96
C ALA A 225 15.24 10.66 -14.60
N ILE A 226 13.99 10.22 -14.49
CA ILE A 226 13.46 9.60 -13.27
C ILE A 226 14.10 8.22 -13.03
N ILE A 227 14.24 7.39 -14.06
CA ILE A 227 14.93 6.08 -13.95
C ILE A 227 16.33 6.28 -13.35
N ALA A 228 17.12 7.19 -13.91
CA ALA A 228 18.48 7.47 -13.46
C ALA A 228 18.52 8.07 -12.03
N ALA A 229 17.63 9.03 -11.72
CA ALA A 229 17.59 9.67 -10.40
C ALA A 229 17.17 8.72 -9.27
N HIS A 230 16.38 7.68 -9.59
CA HIS A 230 16.02 6.61 -8.65
C HIS A 230 17.02 5.45 -8.63
N GLY A 231 18.10 5.50 -9.43
CA GLY A 231 19.07 4.41 -9.51
C GLY A 231 18.46 3.11 -10.06
N LEU A 232 17.38 3.22 -10.81
CA LEU A 232 16.70 2.07 -11.42
C LEU A 232 17.52 1.55 -12.60
N ARG A 233 17.55 0.23 -12.74
CA ARG A 233 18.37 -0.45 -13.74
C ARG A 233 17.59 -0.60 -15.04
N ASP A 234 18.08 0.03 -16.09
CA ASP A 234 17.58 -0.11 -17.45
C ASP A 234 18.49 -1.05 -18.27
N GLY A 235 17.90 -2.09 -18.86
CA GLY A 235 18.62 -3.16 -19.57
C GLY A 235 19.36 -4.16 -18.67
N PHE A 236 19.97 -5.18 -19.28
CA PHE A 236 20.68 -6.27 -18.59
C PHE A 236 22.12 -6.40 -19.12
N GLU A 237 23.04 -6.84 -18.26
CA GLU A 237 24.40 -7.22 -18.69
C GLU A 237 24.35 -8.42 -19.66
N SER A 238 25.32 -8.49 -20.58
CA SER A 238 25.35 -9.54 -21.61
C SER A 238 25.34 -10.95 -21.04
N VAL A 239 26.01 -11.17 -19.92
CA VAL A 239 26.07 -12.49 -19.27
C VAL A 239 24.69 -12.95 -18.83
N VAL A 240 23.89 -12.05 -18.23
CA VAL A 240 22.51 -12.32 -17.81
C VAL A 240 21.61 -12.62 -19.01
N VAL A 241 21.78 -11.88 -20.11
CA VAL A 241 21.03 -12.10 -21.36
C VAL A 241 21.38 -13.44 -22.00
N ASP A 242 22.65 -13.82 -22.00
CA ASP A 242 23.11 -15.09 -22.55
C ASP A 242 22.65 -16.29 -21.71
N GLU A 243 22.62 -16.18 -20.37
CA GLU A 243 22.01 -17.19 -19.49
C GLU A 243 20.51 -17.35 -19.77
N ALA A 244 19.76 -16.25 -19.89
CA ALA A 244 18.35 -16.28 -20.27
C ALA A 244 18.13 -16.98 -21.62
N ARG A 245 19.03 -16.75 -22.59
CA ARG A 245 18.96 -17.41 -23.90
C ARG A 245 19.23 -18.90 -23.82
N ALA A 246 20.21 -19.30 -23.01
CA ALA A 246 20.50 -20.71 -22.78
C ALA A 246 19.32 -21.43 -22.11
N ALA A 247 18.73 -20.82 -21.07
CA ALA A 247 17.56 -21.36 -20.37
C ALA A 247 16.35 -21.53 -21.31
N ALA A 248 16.05 -20.52 -22.13
CA ALA A 248 14.97 -20.59 -23.12
C ALA A 248 15.20 -21.71 -24.15
N ALA A 249 16.43 -21.87 -24.65
CA ALA A 249 16.77 -22.92 -25.61
C ALA A 249 16.71 -24.34 -25.00
N SER A 250 17.07 -24.49 -23.71
CA SER A 250 16.92 -25.77 -22.99
C SER A 250 15.44 -26.17 -22.91
N PHE A 251 14.58 -25.23 -22.53
CA PHE A 251 13.15 -25.47 -22.41
C PHE A 251 12.50 -25.91 -23.73
N ASP A 252 12.86 -25.27 -24.86
CA ASP A 252 12.35 -25.71 -26.16
C ASP A 252 12.73 -27.16 -26.48
N THR A 253 13.93 -27.59 -26.06
CA THR A 253 14.39 -28.98 -26.22
C THR A 253 13.62 -29.93 -25.31
N GLU A 254 13.46 -29.56 -24.03
CA GLU A 254 12.69 -30.35 -23.05
C GLU A 254 11.22 -30.53 -23.47
N LEU A 255 10.64 -29.51 -24.10
CA LEU A 255 9.27 -29.55 -24.59
C LEU A 255 9.10 -30.49 -25.79
N LEU A 256 10.09 -30.55 -26.68
CA LEU A 256 10.06 -31.44 -27.85
C LEU A 256 10.18 -32.92 -27.48
N ASP A 257 10.98 -33.22 -26.46
CA ASP A 257 11.25 -34.60 -26.05
C ASP A 257 10.19 -35.14 -25.07
N ASP A 258 9.25 -34.31 -24.60
CA ASP A 258 8.21 -34.62 -23.59
C ASP A 258 8.76 -35.29 -22.30
N ALA A 259 10.07 -35.20 -22.07
CA ALA A 259 10.82 -35.97 -21.09
C ALA A 259 10.36 -35.76 -19.64
N PHE A 260 9.82 -34.57 -19.34
CA PHE A 260 9.28 -34.20 -18.03
C PHE A 260 8.02 -35.00 -17.67
N THR A 261 7.21 -35.43 -18.65
CA THR A 261 6.05 -36.30 -18.41
C THR A 261 6.47 -37.74 -18.19
N ASP A 262 7.42 -38.24 -19.00
CA ASP A 262 7.94 -39.60 -18.92
C ASP A 262 8.66 -39.87 -17.59
N GLN A 263 9.36 -38.87 -17.07
CA GLN A 263 10.04 -38.92 -15.77
C GLN A 263 9.11 -38.69 -14.58
N LYS A 264 7.82 -38.40 -14.81
CA LYS A 264 6.84 -37.99 -13.80
C LYS A 264 7.30 -36.81 -12.95
N ASP A 265 8.12 -35.92 -13.52
CA ASP A 265 8.55 -34.69 -12.84
C ASP A 265 7.42 -33.66 -12.81
N ARG A 266 6.56 -33.66 -13.84
CA ARG A 266 5.43 -32.73 -13.97
C ARG A 266 4.13 -33.44 -14.35
N GLU A 267 3.03 -33.00 -13.74
CA GLU A 267 1.67 -33.43 -14.10
C GLU A 267 1.22 -32.73 -15.39
N ASP A 268 0.74 -33.51 -16.37
CA ASP A 268 0.27 -32.99 -17.66
C ASP A 268 -1.18 -32.51 -17.59
N LEU A 269 -1.38 -31.21 -17.73
CA LEU A 269 -2.68 -30.54 -17.74
C LEU A 269 -2.94 -29.82 -19.07
N ARG A 270 -2.19 -30.13 -20.14
CA ARG A 270 -2.35 -29.49 -21.45
C ARG A 270 -3.74 -29.67 -22.06
N ASP A 271 -4.48 -30.69 -21.61
CA ASP A 271 -5.85 -30.95 -22.03
C ASP A 271 -6.92 -30.37 -21.09
N ARG A 272 -6.55 -29.95 -19.87
CA ARG A 272 -7.46 -29.27 -18.94
C ARG A 272 -7.84 -27.89 -19.50
N PHE A 273 -9.08 -27.45 -19.24
CA PHE A 273 -9.53 -26.13 -19.65
C PHE A 273 -8.96 -25.06 -18.71
N ILE A 274 -7.88 -24.40 -19.16
CA ILE A 274 -7.14 -23.38 -18.42
C ILE A 274 -7.11 -22.09 -19.25
N PHE A 275 -7.23 -20.93 -18.63
CA PHE A 275 -7.21 -19.63 -19.31
C PHE A 275 -6.57 -18.53 -18.44
N THR A 276 -6.20 -17.40 -19.06
CA THR A 276 -5.66 -16.21 -18.36
C THR A 276 -6.61 -15.01 -18.53
N ILE A 277 -6.60 -14.08 -17.56
CA ILE A 277 -7.31 -12.80 -17.64
C ILE A 277 -6.35 -11.70 -17.15
N ASP A 278 -5.98 -10.78 -18.03
CA ASP A 278 -4.91 -9.81 -17.79
C ASP A 278 -5.26 -8.41 -18.33
N PRO A 279 -4.53 -7.36 -17.95
CA PRO A 279 -4.62 -6.06 -18.62
C PRO A 279 -4.37 -6.20 -20.13
N PRO A 280 -4.98 -5.34 -20.96
CA PRO A 280 -4.84 -5.40 -22.42
C PRO A 280 -3.38 -5.31 -22.88
N ASP A 281 -2.58 -4.50 -22.19
CA ASP A 281 -1.19 -4.20 -22.54
C ASP A 281 -0.15 -5.14 -21.91
N ALA A 282 -0.59 -6.07 -21.05
CA ALA A 282 0.28 -7.05 -20.41
C ALA A 282 0.87 -8.04 -21.44
N ARG A 283 2.13 -8.44 -21.22
CA ARG A 283 2.86 -9.42 -22.06
C ARG A 283 3.48 -10.57 -21.24
N ASP A 284 3.59 -10.37 -19.95
CA ASP A 284 4.14 -11.20 -18.89
C ASP A 284 3.00 -11.85 -18.08
N PHE A 285 2.34 -12.86 -18.65
CA PHE A 285 1.23 -13.54 -17.98
C PHE A 285 1.78 -14.51 -16.93
N ASP A 286 1.71 -14.13 -15.66
CA ASP A 286 2.18 -14.92 -14.51
C ASP A 286 1.23 -16.08 -14.18
N ASP A 287 -0.08 -15.85 -14.28
CA ASP A 287 -1.11 -16.73 -13.73
C ASP A 287 -2.14 -17.20 -14.75
N ALA A 288 -2.58 -18.44 -14.57
CA ALA A 288 -3.68 -19.05 -15.30
C ALA A 288 -4.58 -19.83 -14.34
N ILE A 289 -5.86 -19.96 -14.69
CA ILE A 289 -6.86 -20.55 -13.80
C ILE A 289 -7.62 -21.70 -14.44
N SER A 290 -7.95 -22.71 -13.64
CA SER A 290 -8.94 -23.74 -13.95
C SER A 290 -9.90 -23.93 -12.79
N ILE A 291 -11.16 -24.23 -13.11
CA ILE A 291 -12.21 -24.37 -12.09
C ILE A 291 -13.11 -25.54 -12.45
N GLU A 292 -13.21 -26.47 -11.49
CA GLU A 292 -14.10 -27.62 -11.54
C GLU A 292 -15.09 -27.54 -10.38
N HIS A 293 -16.30 -28.06 -10.61
CA HIS A 293 -17.33 -28.18 -9.59
C HIS A 293 -17.89 -29.59 -9.63
N ASP A 294 -17.83 -30.28 -8.50
CA ASP A 294 -18.51 -31.55 -8.30
C ASP A 294 -19.92 -31.28 -7.77
N PRO A 295 -20.98 -31.51 -8.56
CA PRO A 295 -22.35 -31.25 -8.15
C PRO A 295 -22.88 -32.26 -7.11
N VAL A 296 -22.25 -33.43 -6.96
CA VAL A 296 -22.69 -34.49 -6.03
C VAL A 296 -22.24 -34.14 -4.61
N GLU A 297 -20.94 -33.90 -4.44
CA GLU A 297 -20.36 -33.50 -3.15
C GLU A 297 -20.55 -32.00 -2.87
N ASN A 298 -20.93 -31.23 -3.90
CA ASN A 298 -21.05 -29.78 -3.87
C ASN A 298 -19.75 -29.08 -3.44
N GLU A 299 -18.64 -29.58 -3.98
CA GLU A 299 -17.30 -29.09 -3.75
C GLU A 299 -16.72 -28.47 -5.03
N TRP A 300 -15.88 -27.46 -4.85
CA TRP A 300 -15.16 -26.77 -5.91
C TRP A 300 -13.69 -27.17 -5.87
N GLU A 301 -13.06 -27.27 -7.03
CA GLU A 301 -11.61 -27.26 -7.15
C GLU A 301 -11.19 -26.03 -7.95
N LEU A 302 -10.42 -25.16 -7.31
CA LEU A 302 -9.71 -24.05 -7.94
C LEU A 302 -8.27 -24.47 -8.20
N GLY A 303 -7.88 -24.53 -9.47
CA GLY A 303 -6.49 -24.63 -9.90
C GLY A 303 -5.95 -23.25 -10.23
N VAL A 304 -4.91 -22.82 -9.52
CA VAL A 304 -4.12 -21.61 -9.84
C VAL A 304 -2.74 -22.06 -10.31
N HIS A 305 -2.43 -21.77 -11.56
CA HIS A 305 -1.24 -22.22 -12.27
C HIS A 305 -0.32 -21.04 -12.51
N ILE A 306 0.83 -20.99 -11.83
CA ILE A 306 1.75 -19.86 -11.87
C ILE A 306 2.99 -20.22 -12.67
N ALA A 307 3.48 -19.32 -13.52
CA ALA A 307 4.72 -19.49 -14.28
C ALA A 307 5.87 -20.02 -13.40
N ASP A 308 6.52 -21.10 -13.84
CA ASP A 308 7.58 -21.76 -13.08
C ASP A 308 8.94 -21.07 -13.28
N VAL A 309 9.06 -19.82 -12.84
CA VAL A 309 10.28 -19.02 -13.04
C VAL A 309 11.49 -19.63 -12.33
N ALA A 310 11.29 -20.31 -11.20
CA ALA A 310 12.36 -20.98 -10.46
C ALA A 310 13.07 -22.09 -11.27
N HIS A 311 12.41 -22.67 -12.27
CA HIS A 311 13.03 -23.61 -13.20
C HIS A 311 14.04 -22.93 -14.14
N PHE A 312 13.80 -21.67 -14.53
CA PHE A 312 14.67 -20.93 -15.46
C PHE A 312 15.72 -20.06 -14.75
N VAL A 313 15.49 -19.73 -13.48
CA VAL A 313 16.32 -18.83 -12.67
C VAL A 313 16.88 -19.61 -11.48
N GLU A 314 17.96 -20.36 -11.72
CA GLU A 314 18.63 -21.18 -10.72
C GLU A 314 19.33 -20.34 -9.64
N VAL A 315 19.37 -20.87 -8.41
CA VAL A 315 20.00 -20.18 -7.28
C VAL A 315 21.48 -19.94 -7.54
N GLY A 316 21.92 -18.68 -7.45
CA GLY A 316 23.32 -18.27 -7.62
C GLY A 316 23.77 -18.04 -9.07
N ALA A 317 22.90 -18.22 -10.07
CA ALA A 317 23.17 -17.81 -11.45
C ALA A 317 23.23 -16.27 -11.57
N GLU A 318 23.86 -15.72 -12.62
CA GLU A 318 23.95 -14.26 -12.78
C GLU A 318 22.57 -13.62 -12.94
N ILE A 319 21.63 -14.31 -13.61
CA ILE A 319 20.24 -13.90 -13.68
C ILE A 319 19.54 -13.87 -12.31
N ASP A 320 19.85 -14.79 -11.40
CA ASP A 320 19.32 -14.79 -10.04
C ASP A 320 19.88 -13.63 -9.21
N LEU A 321 21.19 -13.41 -9.30
CA LEU A 321 21.84 -12.30 -8.63
C LEU A 321 21.30 -10.94 -9.14
N GLU A 322 21.04 -10.81 -10.43
CA GLU A 322 20.42 -9.61 -11.00
C GLU A 322 18.95 -9.46 -10.60
N ALA A 323 18.16 -10.54 -10.59
CA ALA A 323 16.78 -10.53 -10.09
C ALA A 323 16.71 -10.14 -8.61
N ALA A 324 17.62 -10.65 -7.79
CA ALA A 324 17.75 -10.29 -6.38
C ALA A 324 18.11 -8.81 -6.20
N LYS A 325 19.07 -8.29 -6.98
CA LYS A 325 19.44 -6.85 -6.96
C LYS A 325 18.26 -5.95 -7.32
N ARG A 326 17.44 -6.34 -8.30
CA ARG A 326 16.24 -5.58 -8.72
C ARG A 326 15.09 -5.71 -7.73
N GLY A 327 14.89 -6.88 -7.13
CA GLY A 327 13.82 -7.20 -6.18
C GLY A 327 12.42 -7.31 -6.81
N ASN A 328 12.09 -6.43 -7.75
CA ASN A 328 10.81 -6.41 -8.46
C ASN A 328 10.93 -5.70 -9.82
N SER A 329 9.97 -5.97 -10.72
CA SER A 329 9.80 -5.15 -11.93
C SER A 329 9.27 -3.75 -11.55
N VAL A 330 9.56 -2.74 -12.37
CA VAL A 330 9.06 -1.37 -12.20
C VAL A 330 8.17 -1.01 -13.39
N TYR A 331 6.92 -0.64 -13.13
CA TYR A 331 5.93 -0.28 -14.14
C TYR A 331 5.76 1.24 -14.18
N LEU A 332 6.56 1.90 -15.00
CA LEU A 332 6.43 3.32 -15.29
C LEU A 332 5.38 3.52 -16.40
N PRO A 333 4.70 4.69 -16.47
CA PRO A 333 3.84 5.00 -17.62
C PRO A 333 4.56 4.76 -18.95
N ARG A 334 4.03 3.84 -19.76
CA ARG A 334 4.57 3.39 -21.07
C ARG A 334 5.96 2.73 -21.06
N HIS A 335 6.54 2.45 -19.90
CA HIS A 335 7.89 1.88 -19.81
C HIS A 335 8.00 0.88 -18.66
N VAL A 336 8.46 -0.33 -18.94
CA VAL A 336 8.61 -1.38 -17.92
C VAL A 336 10.09 -1.72 -17.78
N LEU A 337 10.58 -1.71 -16.55
CA LEU A 337 11.91 -2.22 -16.20
C LEU A 337 11.70 -3.61 -15.59
N PRO A 338 11.89 -4.71 -16.34
CA PRO A 338 11.57 -6.02 -15.83
C PRO A 338 12.62 -6.52 -14.82
N MET A 339 12.18 -7.37 -13.90
CA MET A 339 13.07 -8.03 -12.93
C MET A 339 13.99 -9.06 -13.59
N ILE A 340 13.49 -9.76 -14.62
CA ILE A 340 14.22 -10.76 -15.41
C ILE A 340 14.13 -10.43 -16.90
N PRO A 341 15.10 -10.86 -17.74
CA PRO A 341 15.10 -10.54 -19.16
C PRO A 341 13.81 -10.93 -19.89
N GLU A 342 13.41 -10.11 -20.86
CA GLU A 342 12.17 -10.24 -21.64
C GLU A 342 12.07 -11.57 -22.39
N LEU A 343 13.22 -12.16 -22.73
CA LEU A 343 13.29 -13.48 -23.33
C LEU A 343 12.64 -14.56 -22.44
N LEU A 344 12.73 -14.40 -21.12
CA LEU A 344 12.03 -15.25 -20.16
C LEU A 344 10.67 -14.67 -19.81
N SER A 345 10.61 -13.42 -19.31
CA SER A 345 9.38 -12.82 -18.75
C SER A 345 8.25 -12.71 -19.77
N ASN A 346 8.52 -12.26 -20.99
CA ASN A 346 7.53 -12.18 -22.07
C ASN A 346 7.51 -13.43 -22.96
N GLY A 347 8.49 -14.32 -22.80
CA GLY A 347 8.72 -15.50 -23.62
C GLY A 347 8.31 -16.80 -22.93
N VAL A 348 9.32 -17.59 -22.53
CA VAL A 348 9.13 -18.98 -22.05
C VAL A 348 8.45 -19.09 -20.67
N CYS A 349 8.49 -18.03 -19.85
CA CYS A 349 7.75 -18.00 -18.58
C CYS A 349 6.29 -17.55 -18.77
N SER A 350 6.03 -16.64 -19.73
CA SER A 350 4.69 -16.09 -19.97
C SER A 350 3.71 -17.18 -20.42
N LEU A 351 2.55 -17.27 -19.76
CA LEU A 351 1.50 -18.27 -19.99
C LEU A 351 0.65 -17.99 -21.24
N GLN A 352 1.33 -17.84 -22.38
CA GLN A 352 0.76 -17.47 -23.68
C GLN A 352 -0.32 -18.46 -24.17
N GLU A 353 -1.32 -17.91 -24.88
CA GLU A 353 -2.42 -18.68 -25.47
C GLU A 353 -1.89 -19.76 -26.43
N ALA A 354 -2.45 -20.96 -26.29
CA ALA A 354 -2.21 -22.16 -27.09
C ALA A 354 -0.79 -22.76 -27.04
N VAL A 355 0.12 -22.25 -26.19
CA VAL A 355 1.49 -22.77 -26.07
C VAL A 355 1.68 -23.53 -24.75
N PRO A 356 2.32 -24.72 -24.76
CA PRO A 356 2.69 -25.40 -23.53
C PRO A 356 3.69 -24.61 -22.67
N ARG A 357 3.45 -24.57 -21.35
CA ARG A 357 4.26 -23.83 -20.37
C ARG A 357 4.38 -24.58 -19.06
N PHE A 358 5.54 -24.47 -18.42
CA PHE A 358 5.77 -25.01 -17.08
C PHE A 358 5.21 -24.09 -16.02
N THR A 359 4.52 -24.68 -15.05
CA THR A 359 3.91 -23.96 -13.94
C THR A 359 4.12 -24.67 -12.60
N LYS A 360 4.09 -23.88 -11.53
CA LYS A 360 3.79 -24.32 -10.17
C LYS A 360 2.30 -24.13 -9.93
N SER A 361 1.60 -25.22 -9.62
CA SER A 361 0.15 -25.22 -9.46
C SER A 361 -0.26 -25.40 -8.01
N ALA A 362 -1.19 -24.56 -7.57
CA ALA A 362 -1.92 -24.72 -6.32
C ALA A 362 -3.35 -25.18 -6.61
N PHE A 363 -3.68 -26.40 -6.18
CA PHE A 363 -5.04 -26.95 -6.24
C PHE A 363 -5.71 -26.78 -4.88
N ILE A 364 -6.83 -26.06 -4.86
CA ILE A 364 -7.53 -25.67 -3.65
C ILE A 364 -8.93 -26.23 -3.74
N ARG A 365 -9.25 -27.17 -2.85
CA ARG A 365 -10.60 -27.72 -2.72
C ARG A 365 -11.39 -26.87 -1.74
N LEU A 366 -12.56 -26.41 -2.16
CA LEU A 366 -13.45 -25.56 -1.37
C LEU A 366 -14.83 -26.19 -1.23
N ASP A 367 -15.41 -26.09 -0.05
CA ASP A 367 -16.81 -26.49 0.14
C ASP A 367 -17.80 -25.47 -0.46
N ALA A 368 -19.09 -25.77 -0.40
CA ALA A 368 -20.16 -24.88 -0.88
C ALA A 368 -20.20 -23.47 -0.25
N LYS A 369 -19.51 -23.25 0.88
CA LYS A 369 -19.39 -21.93 1.54
C LYS A 369 -18.05 -21.27 1.22
N GLY A 370 -17.26 -21.86 0.33
CA GLY A 370 -15.93 -21.42 -0.03
C GLY A 370 -14.88 -21.71 1.03
N ARG A 371 -15.12 -22.57 2.04
CA ARG A 371 -14.09 -22.90 3.02
C ARG A 371 -13.10 -23.88 2.42
N VAL A 372 -11.81 -23.63 2.58
CA VAL A 372 -10.77 -24.55 2.09
C VAL A 372 -10.82 -25.85 2.89
N VAL A 373 -11.05 -26.96 2.19
CA VAL A 373 -11.07 -28.32 2.77
C VAL A 373 -9.84 -29.14 2.38
N GLY A 374 -9.05 -28.68 1.39
CA GLY A 374 -7.80 -29.31 1.03
C GLY A 374 -6.95 -28.44 0.12
N THR A 375 -5.64 -28.66 0.18
CA THR A 375 -4.63 -28.01 -0.66
C THR A 375 -3.66 -29.06 -1.18
N ARG A 376 -3.28 -28.95 -2.45
CA ARG A 376 -2.21 -29.73 -3.08
C ARG A 376 -1.36 -28.82 -3.96
N LEU A 377 -0.05 -28.89 -3.83
CA LEU A 377 0.89 -28.21 -4.71
C LEU A 377 1.42 -29.20 -5.75
N SER A 378 1.81 -28.75 -6.93
CA SER A 378 2.38 -29.65 -7.96
C SER A 378 3.23 -28.87 -8.96
N ARG A 379 4.24 -29.52 -9.56
CA ARG A 379 4.83 -29.05 -10.81
C ARG A 379 3.98 -29.55 -11.95
N THR A 380 3.59 -28.67 -12.86
CA THR A 380 2.67 -29.03 -13.93
C THR A 380 3.12 -28.45 -15.26
N VAL A 381 2.65 -29.05 -16.36
CA VAL A 381 2.66 -28.42 -17.68
C VAL A 381 1.21 -28.07 -18.04
N ILE A 382 1.00 -26.85 -18.53
CA ILE A 382 -0.31 -26.39 -18.98
C ILE A 382 -0.24 -25.94 -20.42
N ARG A 383 -1.40 -25.75 -21.04
CA ARG A 383 -1.54 -25.02 -22.29
C ARG A 383 -2.76 -24.12 -22.16
N SER A 384 -2.54 -22.82 -22.00
CA SER A 384 -3.64 -21.86 -21.88
C SER A 384 -4.52 -21.96 -23.13
N ARG A 385 -5.81 -22.20 -22.96
CA ARG A 385 -6.78 -22.32 -24.07
C ARG A 385 -7.19 -20.96 -24.60
N LYS A 386 -7.15 -19.93 -23.75
CA LYS A 386 -7.59 -18.58 -24.09
C LYS A 386 -6.88 -17.55 -23.23
N ARG A 387 -6.39 -16.47 -23.86
CA ARG A 387 -6.01 -15.22 -23.20
C ARG A 387 -7.18 -14.23 -23.31
N LEU A 388 -7.60 -13.66 -22.19
CA LEU A 388 -8.69 -12.69 -22.12
C LEU A 388 -8.20 -11.38 -21.51
N THR A 389 -8.85 -10.27 -21.87
CA THR A 389 -8.75 -9.03 -21.09
C THR A 389 -9.84 -8.95 -20.02
N TYR A 390 -9.66 -8.11 -18.99
CA TYR A 390 -10.68 -7.95 -17.93
C TYR A 390 -12.06 -7.58 -18.48
N LEU A 391 -12.12 -6.59 -19.38
CA LEU A 391 -13.36 -6.13 -20.01
C LEU A 391 -13.94 -7.15 -20.98
N GLU A 392 -13.10 -7.89 -21.72
CA GLU A 392 -13.55 -9.00 -22.56
C GLU A 392 -14.24 -10.09 -21.73
N ALA A 393 -13.57 -10.56 -20.67
CA ALA A 393 -14.11 -11.58 -19.78
C ALA A 393 -15.41 -11.11 -19.10
N GLN A 394 -15.49 -9.83 -18.71
CA GLN A 394 -16.67 -9.24 -18.09
C GLN A 394 -17.85 -9.24 -19.06
N ALA A 395 -17.64 -8.76 -20.28
CA ALA A 395 -18.66 -8.76 -21.32
C ALA A 395 -19.15 -10.18 -21.67
N LEU A 396 -18.27 -11.18 -21.67
CA LEU A 396 -18.64 -12.59 -21.86
C LEU A 396 -19.49 -13.14 -20.71
N ILE A 397 -19.18 -12.80 -19.46
CA ILE A 397 -19.98 -13.14 -18.28
C ILE A 397 -21.38 -12.52 -18.37
N ASP A 398 -21.45 -11.26 -18.81
CA ASP A 398 -22.70 -10.51 -18.98
C ASP A 398 -23.52 -10.96 -20.21
N GLY A 399 -22.93 -11.81 -21.07
CA GLY A 399 -23.56 -12.34 -22.27
C GLY A 399 -23.52 -11.42 -23.49
N ASP A 400 -22.73 -10.34 -23.46
CA ASP A 400 -22.54 -9.42 -24.57
C ASP A 400 -21.27 -9.75 -25.37
N GLN A 401 -21.40 -10.68 -26.31
CA GLN A 401 -20.29 -11.03 -27.20
C GLN A 401 -19.88 -9.90 -28.16
N ARG A 402 -20.75 -8.91 -28.41
CA ARG A 402 -20.39 -7.77 -29.27
C ARG A 402 -19.45 -6.83 -28.54
N GLU A 403 -19.73 -6.57 -27.27
CA GLU A 403 -18.84 -5.81 -26.39
C GLU A 403 -17.53 -6.55 -26.17
N ALA A 404 -17.57 -7.86 -25.88
CA ALA A 404 -16.36 -8.66 -25.70
C ALA A 404 -15.38 -8.56 -26.87
N ARG A 405 -15.88 -8.55 -28.11
CA ARG A 405 -15.06 -8.41 -29.33
C ARG A 405 -14.33 -7.06 -29.44
N GLN A 406 -14.81 -6.01 -28.80
CA GLN A 406 -14.17 -4.69 -28.81
C GLN A 406 -12.93 -4.66 -27.89
N HIS A 407 -12.96 -5.47 -26.82
CA HIS A 407 -11.89 -5.55 -25.82
C HIS A 407 -10.94 -6.73 -26.05
N ALA A 408 -11.27 -7.61 -26.99
CA ALA A 408 -10.48 -8.78 -27.33
C ALA A 408 -9.16 -8.42 -28.00
N ARG A 409 -8.13 -9.21 -27.71
CA ARG A 409 -6.77 -9.05 -28.26
C ARG A 409 -6.30 -10.26 -29.06
N THR A 410 -7.04 -11.36 -29.00
CA THR A 410 -6.80 -12.59 -29.78
C THR A 410 -8.07 -12.98 -30.53
N GLU A 411 -8.09 -14.14 -31.20
CA GLU A 411 -9.22 -14.55 -32.04
C GLU A 411 -10.55 -14.62 -31.27
N THR A 412 -11.60 -14.02 -31.82
CA THR A 412 -12.88 -13.84 -31.11
C THR A 412 -13.84 -15.02 -31.29
N VAL A 413 -13.33 -16.25 -31.18
CA VAL A 413 -14.12 -17.47 -31.17
C VAL A 413 -14.32 -17.90 -29.72
N TYR A 414 -15.55 -17.80 -29.23
CA TYR A 414 -15.90 -18.10 -27.84
C TYR A 414 -16.60 -19.46 -27.77
N GLU A 415 -15.81 -20.50 -27.49
CA GLU A 415 -16.30 -21.86 -27.32
C GLU A 415 -17.27 -21.98 -26.12
N PRO A 416 -18.25 -22.90 -26.14
CA PRO A 416 -19.16 -23.10 -25.01
C PRO A 416 -18.46 -23.38 -23.68
N ASP A 417 -17.37 -24.14 -23.71
CA ASP A 417 -16.57 -24.48 -22.52
C ASP A 417 -15.92 -23.25 -21.88
N LEU A 418 -15.54 -22.25 -22.69
CA LEU A 418 -15.01 -20.98 -22.19
C LEU A 418 -16.07 -20.21 -21.39
N LEU A 419 -17.27 -20.10 -21.96
CA LEU A 419 -18.38 -19.39 -21.32
C LEU A 419 -18.79 -20.07 -20.01
N ASP A 420 -18.76 -21.40 -19.99
CA ASP A 420 -19.05 -22.20 -18.81
C ASP A 420 -17.96 -22.09 -17.74
N ALA A 421 -16.68 -22.08 -18.13
CA ALA A 421 -15.56 -21.83 -17.23
C ALA A 421 -15.61 -20.42 -16.61
N LEU A 422 -15.93 -19.38 -17.40
CA LEU A 422 -16.10 -18.01 -16.90
C LEU A 422 -17.28 -17.88 -15.93
N ARG A 423 -18.39 -18.59 -16.19
CA ARG A 423 -19.53 -18.63 -15.26
C ARG A 423 -19.15 -19.30 -13.93
N ARG A 424 -18.41 -20.41 -13.99
CA ARG A 424 -17.85 -21.04 -12.77
C ARG A 424 -16.92 -20.08 -12.03
N ALA A 425 -16.09 -19.34 -12.75
CA ALA A 425 -15.20 -18.34 -12.17
C ALA A 425 -15.95 -17.23 -11.42
N ASP A 426 -16.94 -16.62 -12.05
CA ASP A 426 -17.79 -15.60 -11.40
C ASP A 426 -18.49 -16.16 -10.15
N GLN A 427 -19.07 -17.36 -10.25
CA GLN A 427 -19.76 -17.99 -9.13
C GLN A 427 -18.82 -18.27 -7.95
N LEU A 428 -17.67 -18.90 -8.20
CA LEU A 428 -16.72 -19.24 -7.16
C LEU A 428 -16.11 -18.00 -6.52
N ALA A 429 -15.74 -16.99 -7.32
CA ALA A 429 -15.21 -15.73 -6.81
C ALA A 429 -16.22 -15.00 -5.90
N ARG A 430 -17.52 -15.01 -6.24
CA ARG A 430 -18.57 -14.47 -5.37
C ARG A 430 -18.70 -15.23 -4.06
N ILE A 431 -18.59 -16.55 -4.09
CA ILE A 431 -18.60 -17.39 -2.87
C ILE A 431 -17.40 -17.05 -1.98
N ILE A 432 -16.19 -17.01 -2.54
CA ILE A 432 -14.95 -16.67 -1.83
C ILE A 432 -15.03 -15.24 -1.26
N ARG A 433 -15.41 -14.26 -2.08
CA ARG A 433 -15.55 -12.86 -1.66
C ARG A 433 -16.53 -12.74 -0.50
N LYS A 434 -17.69 -13.41 -0.58
CA LYS A 434 -18.68 -13.41 0.52
C LYS A 434 -18.10 -14.00 1.81
N ARG A 435 -17.35 -15.11 1.72
CA ARG A 435 -16.66 -15.71 2.87
C ARG A 435 -15.66 -14.74 3.47
N ARG A 436 -14.77 -14.17 2.66
CA ARG A 436 -13.71 -13.24 3.11
C ARG A 436 -14.27 -11.97 3.73
N LEU A 437 -15.28 -11.38 3.11
CA LEU A 437 -16.04 -10.29 3.69
C LEU A 437 -16.59 -10.71 5.06
N GLY A 438 -17.22 -11.89 5.17
CA GLY A 438 -17.69 -12.45 6.45
C GLY A 438 -16.59 -12.62 7.51
N SER A 439 -15.35 -12.89 7.09
CA SER A 439 -14.16 -12.97 7.96
C SER A 439 -13.57 -11.61 8.35
N GLY A 440 -14.09 -10.50 7.80
CA GLY A 440 -13.63 -9.15 8.10
C GLY A 440 -12.65 -8.54 7.09
N MET A 441 -12.57 -9.06 5.85
CA MET A 441 -11.76 -8.44 4.80
C MET A 441 -12.22 -6.98 4.57
N LEU A 442 -11.27 -6.05 4.58
CA LEU A 442 -11.49 -4.63 4.34
C LEU A 442 -11.36 -4.35 2.83
N VAL A 443 -12.30 -3.58 2.29
CA VAL A 443 -12.28 -3.15 0.89
C VAL A 443 -12.36 -1.63 0.86
N LEU A 444 -11.29 -1.00 0.39
CA LEU A 444 -11.21 0.45 0.27
C LEU A 444 -11.52 0.84 -1.17
N GLY A 445 -12.69 1.42 -1.40
CA GLY A 445 -13.03 2.08 -2.68
C GLY A 445 -12.41 3.48 -2.76
N LEU A 446 -11.11 3.55 -3.04
CA LEU A 446 -10.43 4.81 -3.37
C LEU A 446 -10.40 4.95 -4.90
N PRO A 447 -10.50 6.18 -5.44
CA PRO A 447 -10.43 6.38 -6.88
C PRO A 447 -9.02 6.07 -7.37
N GLU A 448 -8.93 5.45 -8.53
CA GLU A 448 -7.72 5.24 -9.31
C GLU A 448 -7.98 5.71 -10.75
N PHE A 449 -6.92 6.05 -11.49
CA PHE A 449 -7.03 6.54 -12.86
C PHE A 449 -5.86 6.05 -13.71
N GLU A 450 -6.13 5.92 -15.00
CA GLU A 450 -5.16 5.66 -16.04
C GLU A 450 -4.90 6.93 -16.86
N LEU A 451 -3.63 7.11 -17.24
CA LEU A 451 -3.22 8.19 -18.12
C LEU A 451 -3.47 7.78 -19.57
N VAL A 452 -4.12 8.67 -20.33
CA VAL A 452 -4.33 8.50 -21.77
C VAL A 452 -3.28 9.31 -22.51
N PHE A 453 -2.58 8.65 -23.42
CA PHE A 453 -1.49 9.24 -24.19
C PHE A 453 -1.85 9.38 -25.67
N ASN A 454 -1.28 10.38 -26.33
CA ASN A 454 -1.26 10.45 -27.79
C ASN A 454 -0.06 9.66 -28.37
N ASP A 455 0.04 9.61 -29.71
CA ASP A 455 1.11 8.90 -30.41
C ASP A 455 2.52 9.43 -30.08
N ASP A 456 2.63 10.74 -29.78
CA ASP A 456 3.88 11.39 -29.37
C ASP A 456 4.24 11.14 -27.90
N GLY A 457 3.41 10.40 -27.15
CA GLY A 457 3.66 10.06 -25.76
C GLY A 457 3.32 11.15 -24.74
N ARG A 458 2.57 12.18 -25.15
CA ARG A 458 2.06 13.21 -24.25
C ARG A 458 0.73 12.79 -23.65
N VAL A 459 0.50 13.16 -22.39
CA VAL A 459 -0.78 12.96 -21.72
C VAL A 459 -1.82 13.89 -22.34
N ILE A 460 -2.94 13.33 -22.77
CA ILE A 460 -4.09 14.08 -23.30
C ILE A 460 -5.31 13.97 -22.40
N ASP A 461 -5.35 12.97 -21.51
CA ASP A 461 -6.45 12.79 -20.56
C ASP A 461 -6.07 11.91 -19.37
N ALA A 462 -6.89 11.94 -18.32
CA ALA A 462 -6.87 10.99 -17.20
C ALA A 462 -8.28 10.42 -17.02
N GLN A 463 -8.40 9.09 -17.08
CA GLN A 463 -9.68 8.38 -17.02
C GLN A 463 -9.72 7.46 -15.80
N PRO A 464 -10.86 7.32 -15.12
CA PRO A 464 -11.01 6.34 -14.06
C PRO A 464 -10.66 4.93 -14.58
N GLU A 465 -9.99 4.15 -13.74
CA GLU A 465 -9.76 2.73 -14.04
C GLU A 465 -11.10 2.00 -14.23
N ASP A 466 -11.10 0.92 -15.00
CA ASP A 466 -12.31 0.16 -15.25
C ASP A 466 -12.82 -0.54 -13.97
N GLY A 467 -14.14 -0.51 -13.78
CA GLY A 467 -14.78 -1.09 -12.59
C GLY A 467 -15.19 -2.56 -12.74
N ALA A 468 -14.56 -3.32 -13.65
CA ALA A 468 -15.02 -4.68 -13.96
C ALA A 468 -14.87 -5.63 -12.77
N TYR A 469 -15.87 -6.50 -12.58
CA TYR A 469 -15.83 -7.49 -11.49
C TYR A 469 -14.78 -8.58 -11.74
N THR A 470 -14.33 -8.76 -12.98
CA THR A 470 -13.28 -9.69 -13.38
C THR A 470 -11.93 -9.40 -12.71
N HIS A 471 -11.62 -8.14 -12.39
CA HIS A 471 -10.50 -7.79 -11.52
C HIS A 471 -10.61 -8.50 -10.17
N THR A 472 -11.78 -8.43 -9.54
CA THR A 472 -12.04 -9.12 -8.27
C THR A 472 -12.01 -10.65 -8.41
N ILE A 473 -12.39 -11.21 -9.57
CA ILE A 473 -12.33 -12.67 -9.80
C ILE A 473 -10.88 -13.14 -9.66
N ILE A 474 -9.96 -12.53 -10.40
CA ILE A 474 -8.54 -12.88 -10.37
C ILE A 474 -7.95 -12.59 -8.99
N GLU A 475 -8.24 -11.42 -8.40
CA GLU A 475 -7.80 -11.06 -7.05
C GLU A 475 -8.16 -12.15 -6.03
N MET A 476 -9.42 -12.61 -5.99
CA MET A 476 -9.85 -13.62 -5.02
C MET A 476 -9.13 -14.95 -5.21
N PHE A 477 -8.88 -15.37 -6.45
CA PHE A 477 -8.18 -16.62 -6.72
C PHE A 477 -6.70 -16.55 -6.36
N MET A 478 -6.03 -15.44 -6.68
CA MET A 478 -4.64 -15.24 -6.31
C MET A 478 -4.48 -15.18 -4.78
N VAL A 479 -5.40 -14.53 -4.07
CA VAL A 479 -5.38 -14.49 -2.61
C VAL A 479 -5.59 -15.88 -2.01
N GLU A 480 -6.49 -16.72 -2.54
CA GLU A 480 -6.62 -18.12 -2.07
C GLU A 480 -5.32 -18.91 -2.27
N ALA A 481 -4.65 -18.77 -3.41
CA ALA A 481 -3.39 -19.46 -3.69
C ALA A 481 -2.26 -19.03 -2.75
N ASN A 482 -2.11 -17.71 -2.58
CA ASN A 482 -1.15 -17.10 -1.64
C ASN A 482 -1.35 -17.62 -0.21
N GLU A 483 -2.60 -17.69 0.26
CA GLU A 483 -2.91 -18.25 1.59
C GLU A 483 -2.67 -19.75 1.68
N ALA A 484 -3.03 -20.52 0.65
CA ALA A 484 -2.87 -21.96 0.63
C ALA A 484 -1.39 -22.36 0.74
N VAL A 485 -0.52 -21.66 0.01
CA VAL A 485 0.94 -21.83 0.10
C VAL A 485 1.43 -21.41 1.48
N ALA A 486 1.09 -20.21 1.95
CA ALA A 486 1.54 -19.71 3.25
C ALA A 486 1.13 -20.64 4.42
N ARG A 487 -0.10 -21.18 4.38
CA ARG A 487 -0.62 -22.14 5.36
C ARG A 487 0.15 -23.45 5.33
N THR A 488 0.50 -23.96 4.15
CA THR A 488 1.28 -25.19 3.99
C THR A 488 2.61 -25.12 4.75
N PHE A 489 3.36 -24.02 4.61
CA PHE A 489 4.64 -23.83 5.31
C PHE A 489 4.46 -23.47 6.79
N ALA A 490 3.39 -22.74 7.15
CA ALA A 490 3.06 -22.49 8.55
C ALA A 490 2.72 -23.80 9.30
N ASP A 491 1.96 -24.71 8.68
CA ASP A 491 1.68 -26.04 9.21
C ASP A 491 2.97 -26.85 9.39
N LEU A 492 3.91 -26.77 8.46
CA LEU A 492 5.20 -27.43 8.60
C LEU A 492 6.11 -26.77 9.65
N GLN A 493 5.72 -25.62 10.24
CA GLN A 493 6.55 -24.82 11.14
C GLN A 493 7.89 -24.47 10.49
N LEU A 494 7.84 -24.12 9.21
CA LEU A 494 8.99 -23.69 8.43
C LEU A 494 8.94 -22.18 8.18
N PRO A 495 10.11 -21.52 8.19
CA PRO A 495 10.21 -20.13 7.82
C PRO A 495 9.88 -19.96 6.33
N LEU A 496 9.20 -18.86 5.99
CA LEU A 496 8.82 -18.47 4.64
C LEU A 496 8.72 -16.96 4.61
N LEU A 497 9.10 -16.32 3.51
CA LEU A 497 8.90 -14.88 3.35
C LEU A 497 7.40 -14.59 3.22
N ARG A 498 6.82 -13.87 4.19
CA ARG A 498 5.39 -13.54 4.23
C ARG A 498 5.16 -12.09 3.88
N ARG A 499 3.99 -11.79 3.31
CA ARG A 499 3.51 -10.40 3.15
C ARG A 499 2.64 -10.06 4.34
N THR A 500 3.28 -9.49 5.36
CA THR A 500 2.65 -9.18 6.64
C THR A 500 2.05 -7.78 6.63
N HIS A 501 0.90 -7.62 7.26
CA HIS A 501 0.24 -6.33 7.42
C HIS A 501 -0.36 -6.26 8.83
N PRO A 502 0.39 -5.70 9.80
CA PRO A 502 -0.03 -5.61 11.20
C PRO A 502 -1.36 -4.87 11.41
N GLU A 503 -1.96 -5.10 12.57
CA GLU A 503 -3.07 -4.30 13.08
C GLU A 503 -2.68 -2.81 13.21
N PRO A 504 -3.63 -1.89 12.98
CA PRO A 504 -3.49 -0.46 13.33
C PRO A 504 -3.04 -0.26 14.78
N THR A 505 -2.33 0.85 15.04
CA THR A 505 -2.02 1.20 16.43
C THR A 505 -3.27 1.73 17.14
N PHE A 506 -3.32 1.60 18.47
CA PHE A 506 -4.43 2.10 19.29
C PHE A 506 -4.76 3.58 19.01
N HIS A 507 -3.73 4.39 18.77
CA HIS A 507 -3.92 5.81 18.59
C HIS A 507 -4.43 6.21 17.20
N ASP A 508 -3.98 5.51 16.15
CA ASP A 508 -4.53 5.69 14.80
C ASP A 508 -6.04 5.36 14.81
N VAL A 509 -6.39 4.29 15.52
CA VAL A 509 -7.78 3.88 15.73
C VAL A 509 -8.59 4.96 16.45
N GLU A 510 -8.06 5.59 17.51
CA GLU A 510 -8.79 6.66 18.21
C GLU A 510 -9.05 7.87 17.31
N GLU A 511 -8.13 8.20 16.38
CA GLU A 511 -8.37 9.24 15.37
C GLU A 511 -9.54 8.84 14.44
N LEU A 512 -9.55 7.60 13.92
CA LEU A 512 -10.68 7.08 13.14
C LEU A 512 -11.99 7.13 13.92
N ARG A 513 -11.98 6.81 15.21
CA ARG A 513 -13.17 6.89 16.08
C ARG A 513 -13.70 8.32 16.21
N GLN A 514 -12.85 9.32 16.21
CA GLN A 514 -13.26 10.73 16.24
C GLN A 514 -13.93 11.12 14.92
N TYR A 515 -13.36 10.71 13.78
CA TYR A 515 -13.96 10.93 12.46
C TYR A 515 -15.29 10.19 12.30
N ALA A 516 -15.36 8.92 12.72
CA ALA A 516 -16.57 8.12 12.71
C ALA A 516 -17.71 8.83 13.48
N ARG A 517 -17.41 9.39 14.66
CA ARG A 517 -18.39 10.13 15.48
C ARG A 517 -18.94 11.36 14.76
N ILE A 518 -18.11 12.07 13.99
CA ILE A 518 -18.53 13.24 13.20
C ILE A 518 -19.54 12.85 12.12
N VAL A 519 -19.38 11.67 11.52
CA VAL A 519 -20.32 11.12 10.52
C VAL A 519 -21.49 10.35 11.14
N GLY A 520 -21.64 10.41 12.47
CA GLY A 520 -22.74 9.79 13.21
C GLY A 520 -22.58 8.29 13.46
N PHE A 521 -21.39 7.74 13.26
CA PHE A 521 -21.06 6.34 13.49
C PHE A 521 -20.25 6.18 14.78
N ASN A 522 -20.67 5.29 15.69
CA ASN A 522 -19.95 5.05 16.94
C ASN A 522 -19.17 3.75 16.84
N LEU A 523 -17.85 3.85 16.79
CA LEU A 523 -16.95 2.72 16.91
C LEU A 523 -16.64 2.40 18.39
N PRO A 524 -16.56 1.11 18.77
CA PRO A 524 -16.12 0.71 20.11
C PRO A 524 -14.67 1.15 20.38
N GLU A 525 -14.20 1.00 21.62
CA GLU A 525 -12.85 1.41 22.03
C GLU A 525 -11.74 0.62 21.32
N GLU A 526 -12.01 -0.66 21.11
CA GLU A 526 -11.15 -1.62 20.44
C GLU A 526 -11.94 -2.17 19.24
N PRO A 527 -12.09 -1.39 18.15
CA PRO A 527 -12.79 -1.85 16.96
C PRO A 527 -12.01 -2.98 16.28
N ASP A 528 -12.72 -4.06 16.00
CA ASP A 528 -12.20 -5.12 15.16
C ASP A 528 -12.39 -4.78 13.67
N ARG A 529 -11.98 -5.71 12.81
CA ARG A 529 -12.16 -5.57 11.36
C ARG A 529 -13.63 -5.45 10.96
N HIS A 530 -14.55 -6.10 11.68
CA HIS A 530 -15.98 -6.08 11.39
C HIS A 530 -16.59 -4.73 11.74
N ASP A 531 -16.12 -4.06 12.78
CA ASP A 531 -16.50 -2.70 13.14
C ASP A 531 -16.07 -1.69 12.06
N ILE A 532 -14.79 -1.75 11.64
CA ILE A 532 -14.26 -0.88 10.57
C ILE A 532 -15.01 -1.14 9.26
N ARG A 533 -15.27 -2.40 8.93
CA ARG A 533 -16.05 -2.77 7.76
C ARG A 533 -17.48 -2.23 7.82
N SER A 534 -18.13 -2.32 8.98
CA SER A 534 -19.48 -1.79 9.17
C SER A 534 -19.53 -0.28 8.98
N LEU A 535 -18.47 0.44 9.37
CA LEU A 535 -18.31 1.87 9.08
C LEU A 535 -18.23 2.11 7.56
N LEU A 536 -17.32 1.41 6.86
CA LEU A 536 -17.17 1.54 5.40
C LEU A 536 -18.48 1.26 4.66
N ASP A 537 -19.15 0.15 4.99
CA ASP A 537 -20.41 -0.26 4.38
C ASP A 537 -21.54 0.75 4.67
N ALA A 538 -21.60 1.31 5.89
CA ALA A 538 -22.60 2.32 6.25
C ALA A 538 -22.38 3.68 5.56
N THR A 539 -21.13 4.01 5.25
CA THR A 539 -20.76 5.31 4.64
C THR A 539 -20.64 5.28 3.12
N ARG A 540 -20.73 4.10 2.49
CA ARG A 540 -20.44 3.87 1.07
C ARG A 540 -21.14 4.86 0.13
N GLU A 541 -22.45 5.05 0.31
CA GLU A 541 -23.28 5.94 -0.51
C GLU A 541 -23.37 7.38 0.04
N SER A 542 -22.63 7.69 1.10
CA SER A 542 -22.66 9.01 1.74
C SER A 542 -21.65 9.97 1.09
N PRO A 543 -21.89 11.29 1.12
CA PRO A 543 -20.88 12.27 0.71
C PRO A 543 -19.57 12.19 1.50
N ALA A 544 -19.59 11.55 2.69
CA ALA A 544 -18.41 11.34 3.52
C ALA A 544 -17.63 10.06 3.16
N SER A 545 -18.11 9.25 2.21
CA SER A 545 -17.52 7.95 1.83
C SER A 545 -16.01 8.07 1.59
N ARG A 546 -15.60 9.00 0.72
CA ARG A 546 -14.19 9.22 0.38
C ARG A 546 -13.36 9.61 1.60
N ALA A 547 -13.84 10.56 2.41
CA ALA A 547 -13.18 10.99 3.63
C ALA A 547 -12.97 9.83 4.62
N ILE A 548 -13.97 8.97 4.77
CA ILE A 548 -13.93 7.81 5.67
C ILE A 548 -12.98 6.74 5.13
N HIS A 549 -13.03 6.43 3.84
CA HIS A 549 -12.09 5.50 3.20
C HIS A 549 -10.63 5.98 3.34
N PHE A 550 -10.37 7.28 3.14
CA PHE A 550 -9.05 7.87 3.39
C PHE A 550 -8.64 7.81 4.87
N SER A 551 -9.59 8.07 5.79
CA SER A 551 -9.31 7.99 7.22
C SER A 551 -8.94 6.57 7.62
N VAL A 552 -9.68 5.56 7.13
CA VAL A 552 -9.34 4.15 7.36
C VAL A 552 -7.97 3.83 6.75
N LEU A 553 -7.69 4.21 5.50
CA LEU A 553 -6.38 3.99 4.87
C LEU A 553 -5.24 4.52 5.75
N ARG A 554 -5.37 5.73 6.28
CA ARG A 554 -4.35 6.35 7.15
C ARG A 554 -4.14 5.62 8.47
N THR A 555 -5.13 4.86 8.94
CA THR A 555 -4.97 4.02 10.14
C THR A 555 -4.30 2.69 9.87
N LEU A 556 -4.31 2.22 8.61
CA LEU A 556 -3.67 0.97 8.26
C LEU A 556 -2.15 1.14 8.22
N THR A 557 -1.44 0.12 8.68
CA THR A 557 0.02 0.06 8.56
C THR A 557 0.41 -0.30 7.13
N LYS A 558 1.66 -0.04 6.72
CA LYS A 558 2.16 -0.54 5.43
C LYS A 558 2.41 -2.04 5.52
N ALA A 559 2.04 -2.78 4.48
CA ALA A 559 2.42 -4.17 4.36
C ALA A 559 3.93 -4.28 4.06
N ILE A 560 4.58 -5.29 4.63
CA ILE A 560 6.02 -5.53 4.49
C ILE A 560 6.33 -7.02 4.26
N TYR A 561 7.48 -7.31 3.68
CA TYR A 561 8.01 -8.68 3.61
C TYR A 561 8.73 -9.03 4.91
N SER A 562 8.32 -10.13 5.56
CA SER A 562 8.91 -10.57 6.83
C SER A 562 8.69 -12.08 7.02
N PRO A 563 9.62 -12.82 7.67
CA PRO A 563 9.36 -14.20 8.07
C PRO A 563 8.33 -14.33 9.21
N ALA A 564 8.01 -13.23 9.92
CA ALA A 564 7.17 -13.25 11.11
C ALA A 564 5.72 -13.69 10.86
N LEU A 565 5.16 -14.46 11.80
CA LEU A 565 3.76 -14.91 11.79
C LEU A 565 2.82 -13.83 12.37
N ILE A 566 2.71 -12.70 11.67
CA ILE A 566 1.83 -11.58 12.06
C ILE A 566 0.44 -11.71 11.43
N GLY A 567 0.36 -12.26 10.21
CA GLY A 567 -0.84 -12.25 9.37
C GLY A 567 -0.98 -10.97 8.54
N HIS A 568 -2.12 -10.84 7.88
CA HIS A 568 -2.48 -9.71 7.03
C HIS A 568 -3.84 -9.14 7.43
N PHE A 569 -3.83 -8.04 8.18
CA PHE A 569 -5.04 -7.45 8.78
C PHE A 569 -6.09 -7.07 7.73
N ALA A 570 -5.74 -6.32 6.67
CA ALA A 570 -6.72 -5.88 5.67
C ALA A 570 -7.39 -7.05 4.91
N LEU A 571 -6.65 -8.13 4.62
CA LEU A 571 -7.17 -9.31 3.93
C LEU A 571 -7.90 -10.30 4.86
N ALA A 572 -7.91 -10.02 6.17
CA ALA A 572 -8.40 -10.92 7.22
C ALA A 572 -7.79 -12.33 7.11
N SER A 573 -6.45 -12.38 7.01
CA SER A 573 -5.68 -13.60 6.81
C SER A 573 -4.66 -13.84 7.92
N ASP A 574 -4.57 -15.07 8.44
CA ASP A 574 -3.56 -15.42 9.44
C ASP A 574 -2.20 -15.80 8.80
N HIS A 575 -2.23 -16.28 7.56
CA HIS A 575 -1.06 -16.73 6.82
C HIS A 575 -1.14 -16.26 5.37
N TYR A 576 -0.27 -15.32 5.00
CA TYR A 576 -0.25 -14.74 3.65
C TYR A 576 1.18 -14.56 3.16
N ALA A 577 1.47 -15.06 1.95
CA ALA A 577 2.75 -14.91 1.27
C ALA A 577 2.48 -14.72 -0.22
N HIS A 578 3.25 -13.85 -0.89
CA HIS A 578 3.13 -13.72 -2.34
C HIS A 578 3.77 -14.93 -3.04
N PHE A 579 3.00 -15.56 -3.91
CA PHE A 579 3.37 -16.73 -4.71
C PHE A 579 3.05 -16.56 -6.20
N THR A 580 2.07 -15.69 -6.51
CA THR A 580 1.39 -15.64 -7.81
C THR A 580 2.01 -14.71 -8.85
N SER A 581 3.19 -14.12 -8.61
CA SER A 581 3.84 -13.26 -9.60
C SER A 581 5.38 -13.32 -9.61
N PRO A 582 5.97 -14.53 -9.77
CA PRO A 582 7.41 -14.72 -9.76
C PRO A 582 8.15 -14.11 -10.96
N ILE A 583 7.47 -13.75 -12.06
CA ILE A 583 8.12 -13.05 -13.18
C ILE A 583 8.58 -11.64 -12.76
N ARG A 584 7.85 -11.02 -11.83
CA ARG A 584 8.01 -9.60 -11.47
C ARG A 584 8.28 -9.34 -9.99
N ARG A 585 8.34 -10.37 -9.14
CA ARG A 585 8.65 -10.25 -7.71
C ARG A 585 9.60 -11.35 -7.25
N TYR A 586 10.75 -10.93 -6.73
CA TYR A 586 11.75 -11.84 -6.19
C TYR A 586 11.27 -12.61 -4.94
N PRO A 587 10.43 -12.02 -4.05
CA PRO A 587 9.80 -12.78 -2.96
C PRO A 587 9.04 -14.02 -3.42
N ASP A 588 8.27 -13.92 -4.50
CA ASP A 588 7.52 -15.03 -5.08
C ASP A 588 8.46 -16.11 -5.62
N LEU A 589 9.56 -15.72 -6.27
CA LEU A 589 10.59 -16.65 -6.75
C LEU A 589 11.21 -17.47 -5.60
N LEU A 590 11.44 -16.86 -4.44
CA LEU A 590 11.90 -17.57 -3.24
C LEU A 590 10.85 -18.55 -2.71
N VAL A 591 9.57 -18.17 -2.73
CA VAL A 591 8.48 -19.07 -2.36
C VAL A 591 8.40 -20.26 -3.33
N HIS A 592 8.62 -20.05 -4.63
CA HIS A 592 8.68 -21.13 -5.62
C HIS A 592 9.83 -22.12 -5.33
N ARG A 593 11.01 -21.61 -4.95
CA ARG A 593 12.15 -22.47 -4.52
C ARG A 593 11.83 -23.29 -3.27
N ALA A 594 11.11 -22.69 -2.31
CA ALA A 594 10.64 -23.42 -1.14
C ALA A 594 9.63 -24.51 -1.51
N ILE A 595 8.73 -24.23 -2.47
CA ILE A 595 7.80 -25.22 -3.03
C ILE A 595 8.56 -26.34 -3.73
N ASP A 596 9.64 -26.04 -4.46
CA ASP A 596 10.47 -27.07 -5.08
C ASP A 596 11.06 -28.04 -4.06
N ALA A 597 11.62 -27.52 -2.97
CA ALA A 597 12.09 -28.37 -1.87
C ALA A 597 10.96 -29.22 -1.30
N PHE A 598 9.79 -28.62 -1.05
CA PHE A 598 8.62 -29.34 -0.55
C PHE A 598 8.19 -30.48 -1.50
N LEU A 599 8.16 -30.24 -2.80
CA LEU A 599 7.77 -31.24 -3.79
C LEU A 599 8.78 -32.38 -3.90
N ASP A 600 10.08 -32.07 -3.86
CA ASP A 600 11.14 -33.10 -3.92
C ASP A 600 11.07 -34.03 -2.70
N HIS A 601 10.94 -33.46 -1.49
CA HIS A 601 10.86 -34.26 -0.25
C HIS A 601 9.50 -34.94 -0.04
N THR A 602 8.49 -34.63 -0.86
CA THR A 602 7.19 -35.34 -0.91
C THR A 602 7.05 -36.24 -2.13
N ASN A 603 8.11 -36.43 -2.93
CA ASN A 603 8.08 -37.19 -4.19
C ASN A 603 6.92 -36.75 -5.12
N GLY A 604 6.64 -35.45 -5.17
CA GLY A 604 5.57 -34.88 -6.01
C GLY A 604 4.14 -35.08 -5.49
N GLU A 605 3.91 -35.70 -4.33
CA GLU A 605 2.56 -35.83 -3.77
C GLU A 605 1.94 -34.46 -3.44
N GLY A 606 2.78 -33.51 -3.03
CA GLY A 606 2.39 -32.12 -2.86
C GLY A 606 1.37 -31.86 -1.75
N LYS A 607 1.29 -32.79 -0.78
CA LYS A 607 0.42 -32.71 0.40
C LYS A 607 1.25 -32.88 1.67
N VAL A 608 0.87 -32.18 2.72
CA VAL A 608 1.51 -32.35 4.04
C VAL A 608 1.06 -33.70 4.62
N PRO A 609 1.99 -34.64 4.87
CA PRO A 609 1.63 -35.93 5.47
C PRO A 609 1.25 -35.78 6.95
N GLY A 610 0.53 -36.76 7.50
CA GLY A 610 0.14 -36.79 8.91
C GLY A 610 1.18 -37.44 9.84
N GLY A 611 1.05 -37.17 11.14
CA GLY A 611 1.79 -37.88 12.19
C GLY A 611 3.31 -37.78 12.09
N LYS A 612 4.02 -38.90 12.31
CA LYS A 612 5.50 -38.96 12.31
C LYS A 612 6.14 -38.55 10.97
N ALA A 613 5.44 -38.78 9.85
CA ALA A 613 5.92 -38.40 8.54
C ALA A 613 6.03 -36.88 8.37
N ARG A 614 5.13 -36.10 9.00
CA ARG A 614 5.19 -34.63 9.04
C ARG A 614 6.47 -34.14 9.70
N GLN A 615 6.82 -34.73 10.84
CA GLN A 615 8.03 -34.34 11.58
C GLN A 615 9.29 -34.64 10.77
N LYS A 616 9.36 -35.83 10.16
CA LYS A 616 10.48 -36.19 9.28
C LYS A 616 10.60 -35.24 8.08
N LEU A 617 9.49 -34.89 7.44
CA LEU A 617 9.47 -33.94 6.33
C LEU A 617 9.97 -32.55 6.76
N ARG A 618 9.54 -32.05 7.92
CA ARG A 618 10.03 -30.79 8.48
C ARG A 618 11.54 -30.82 8.69
N GLU A 619 12.09 -31.88 9.28
CA GLU A 619 13.53 -32.02 9.54
C GLU A 619 14.34 -32.04 8.23
N LEU A 620 13.83 -32.72 7.19
CA LEU A 620 14.45 -32.73 5.86
C LEU A 620 14.43 -31.34 5.20
N LEU A 621 13.28 -30.66 5.24
CA LEU A 621 13.12 -29.34 4.64
C LEU A 621 13.94 -28.27 5.37
N ALA A 622 14.05 -28.33 6.69
CA ALA A 622 14.88 -27.41 7.47
C ALA A 622 16.37 -27.51 7.13
N GLY A 623 16.82 -28.62 6.53
CA GLY A 623 18.19 -28.80 6.05
C GLY A 623 18.37 -28.54 4.55
N ASP A 624 17.32 -28.22 3.81
CA ASP A 624 17.39 -27.93 2.37
C ASP A 624 17.81 -26.48 2.14
N SER A 625 18.81 -26.24 1.30
CA SER A 625 19.35 -24.89 1.05
C SER A 625 18.36 -23.93 0.40
N ARG A 626 17.25 -24.43 -0.18
CA ARG A 626 16.18 -23.62 -0.74
C ARG A 626 15.20 -23.10 0.32
N ILE A 627 15.26 -23.63 1.54
CA ILE A 627 14.52 -23.11 2.70
C ILE A 627 15.47 -22.21 3.48
N LEU A 628 15.35 -20.90 3.22
CA LEU A 628 16.16 -19.89 3.90
C LEU A 628 15.81 -19.82 5.39
N ASP A 629 16.82 -19.54 6.22
CA ASP A 629 16.60 -19.29 7.63
C ASP A 629 15.96 -17.91 7.89
N GLU A 630 15.54 -17.67 9.13
CA GLU A 630 14.84 -16.42 9.48
C GLU A 630 15.69 -15.17 9.31
N ASN A 631 17.00 -15.24 9.53
CA ASN A 631 17.88 -14.07 9.39
C ASN A 631 18.05 -13.73 7.91
N GLN A 632 18.29 -14.73 7.07
CA GLN A 632 18.36 -14.55 5.62
C GLN A 632 17.04 -13.99 5.06
N LEU A 633 15.90 -14.51 5.51
CA LEU A 633 14.59 -13.99 5.11
C LEU A 633 14.33 -12.57 5.60
N PHE A 634 14.85 -12.19 6.77
CA PHE A 634 14.74 -10.83 7.28
C PHE A 634 15.56 -9.85 6.42
N GLU A 635 16.80 -10.21 6.08
CA GLU A 635 17.66 -9.41 5.20
C GLU A 635 17.03 -9.23 3.82
N VAL A 636 16.59 -10.33 3.20
CA VAL A 636 15.91 -10.27 1.88
C VAL A 636 14.59 -9.53 1.97
N GLY A 637 13.82 -9.71 3.05
CA GLY A 637 12.55 -9.01 3.26
C GLY A 637 12.72 -7.50 3.31
N ASN A 638 13.77 -7.01 3.99
CA ASN A 638 14.10 -5.58 4.02
C ASN A 638 14.52 -5.08 2.65
N HIS A 639 15.44 -5.78 1.97
CA HIS A 639 15.90 -5.40 0.63
C HIS A 639 14.74 -5.31 -0.38
N CYS A 640 13.89 -6.33 -0.45
CA CYS A 640 12.72 -6.34 -1.34
C CYS A 640 11.69 -5.24 -0.97
N GLY A 641 11.57 -4.89 0.31
CA GLY A 641 10.76 -3.75 0.75
C GLY A 641 11.33 -2.40 0.31
N ASP A 642 12.66 -2.25 0.33
CA ASP A 642 13.36 -1.05 -0.11
C ASP A 642 13.30 -0.87 -1.64
N THR A 643 13.45 -1.95 -2.42
CA THR A 643 13.29 -1.90 -3.89
C THR A 643 11.85 -1.61 -4.29
N GLU A 644 10.86 -2.23 -3.63
CA GLU A 644 9.43 -1.95 -3.83
C GLU A 644 9.14 -0.48 -3.54
N GLY A 645 9.61 0.04 -2.41
CA GLY A 645 9.44 1.44 -2.03
C GLY A 645 10.16 2.43 -2.95
N THR A 646 11.23 2.02 -3.63
CA THR A 646 11.92 2.83 -4.64
C THR A 646 11.13 2.85 -5.95
N ALA A 647 10.64 1.69 -6.40
CA ALA A 647 9.80 1.56 -7.58
C ALA A 647 8.51 2.40 -7.46
N GLU A 648 7.77 2.27 -6.34
CA GLU A 648 6.56 3.05 -6.07
C GLU A 648 6.81 4.57 -6.09
N LYS A 649 7.96 5.01 -5.54
CA LYS A 649 8.32 6.43 -5.55
C LYS A 649 8.59 6.93 -6.96
N ALA A 650 9.32 6.17 -7.78
CA ALA A 650 9.64 6.52 -9.15
C ALA A 650 8.37 6.60 -10.02
N GLU A 651 7.50 5.59 -9.93
CA GLU A 651 6.22 5.55 -10.64
C GLU A 651 5.34 6.75 -10.25
N ARG A 652 5.16 6.99 -8.95
CA ARG A 652 4.37 8.11 -8.47
C ARG A 652 4.97 9.46 -8.89
N GLU A 653 6.28 9.60 -8.86
CA GLU A 653 6.95 10.84 -9.26
C GLU A 653 6.76 11.13 -10.76
N LEU A 654 6.91 10.11 -11.62
CA LEU A 654 6.67 10.26 -13.06
C LEU A 654 5.20 10.53 -13.36
N ARG A 655 4.27 9.78 -12.73
CA ARG A 655 2.83 10.04 -12.86
C ARG A 655 2.49 11.46 -12.43
N THR A 656 3.03 11.92 -11.30
CA THR A 656 2.82 13.29 -10.80
C THR A 656 3.35 14.32 -11.79
N PHE A 657 4.56 14.12 -12.32
CA PHE A 657 5.14 15.01 -13.33
C PHE A 657 4.25 15.13 -14.57
N LEU A 658 3.85 13.99 -15.15
CA LEU A 658 3.02 13.95 -16.36
C LEU A 658 1.65 14.62 -16.16
N VAL A 659 1.03 14.40 -14.99
CA VAL A 659 -0.23 15.07 -14.62
C VAL A 659 -0.04 16.58 -14.44
N LEU A 660 1.03 17.01 -13.78
CA LEU A 660 1.32 18.43 -13.61
C LEU A 660 1.62 19.12 -14.94
N GLN A 661 2.31 18.44 -15.85
CA GLN A 661 2.56 18.90 -17.21
C GLN A 661 1.24 19.12 -17.94
N PHE A 662 0.36 18.12 -17.93
CA PHE A 662 -0.97 18.22 -18.53
C PHE A 662 -1.80 19.38 -17.93
N ILE A 663 -1.79 19.53 -16.60
CA ILE A 663 -2.49 20.64 -15.93
C ILE A 663 -1.89 22.01 -16.30
N ALA A 664 -0.57 22.10 -16.44
CA ALA A 664 0.10 23.34 -16.83
C ALA A 664 -0.27 23.76 -18.25
N GLU A 665 -0.43 22.81 -19.16
CA GLU A 665 -0.74 23.04 -20.57
C GLU A 665 -2.24 23.33 -20.80
N GLU A 666 -3.14 22.59 -20.14
CA GLU A 666 -4.57 22.59 -20.49
C GLU A 666 -5.50 23.18 -19.41
N HIS A 667 -5.07 23.26 -18.14
CA HIS A 667 -5.96 23.58 -17.01
C HIS A 667 -5.52 24.78 -16.17
N LEU A 668 -4.59 25.60 -16.66
CA LEU A 668 -4.14 26.79 -15.94
C LEU A 668 -5.27 27.82 -15.85
N GLY A 669 -5.70 28.13 -14.62
CA GLY A 669 -6.79 29.07 -14.35
C GLY A 669 -8.18 28.43 -14.30
N ASP A 670 -8.30 27.14 -14.57
CA ASP A 670 -9.57 26.41 -14.49
C ASP A 670 -10.03 26.18 -13.05
N GLU A 671 -11.34 26.00 -12.88
CA GLU A 671 -11.96 25.60 -11.63
C GLU A 671 -12.25 24.10 -11.61
N LEU A 672 -11.66 23.39 -10.66
CA LEU A 672 -11.72 21.94 -10.57
C LEU A 672 -12.28 21.51 -9.21
N PRO A 673 -13.01 20.38 -9.14
CA PRO A 673 -13.37 19.76 -7.88
C PRO A 673 -12.14 19.10 -7.25
N GLY A 674 -12.05 19.18 -5.92
CA GLY A 674 -11.03 18.50 -5.16
C GLY A 674 -11.45 18.23 -3.73
N ILE A 675 -10.63 17.45 -3.03
CA ILE A 675 -10.87 17.03 -1.65
C ILE A 675 -9.68 17.38 -0.79
N VAL A 676 -9.97 17.92 0.39
CA VAL A 676 -8.94 18.27 1.36
C VAL A 676 -8.26 16.99 1.89
N THR A 677 -6.97 16.83 1.59
CA THR A 677 -6.13 15.69 2.01
C THR A 677 -5.27 15.99 3.23
N GLY A 678 -5.14 17.26 3.60
CA GLY A 678 -4.37 17.65 4.79
C GLY A 678 -4.54 19.11 5.20
N VAL A 679 -4.30 19.39 6.48
CA VAL A 679 -4.33 20.74 7.06
C VAL A 679 -3.05 20.97 7.84
N ASN A 680 -2.23 21.93 7.40
CA ASN A 680 -0.96 22.23 8.04
C ASN A 680 -1.13 23.18 9.24
N PRO A 681 -0.23 23.11 10.24
CA PRO A 681 -0.27 24.02 11.41
C PRO A 681 -0.16 25.51 11.06
N ASN A 682 0.46 25.84 9.91
CA ASN A 682 0.61 27.21 9.43
C ASN A 682 -0.64 27.76 8.71
N GLY A 683 -1.72 26.98 8.62
CA GLY A 683 -2.99 27.36 7.99
C GLY A 683 -3.09 27.07 6.49
N SER A 684 -2.08 26.47 5.84
CA SER A 684 -2.21 25.99 4.47
C SER A 684 -2.95 24.65 4.40
N ILE A 685 -3.67 24.42 3.30
CA ILE A 685 -4.48 23.23 3.06
C ILE A 685 -3.92 22.47 1.85
N HIS A 686 -3.79 21.16 1.99
CA HIS A 686 -3.52 20.26 0.87
C HIS A 686 -4.86 19.79 0.28
N VAL A 687 -4.99 19.89 -1.03
CA VAL A 687 -6.18 19.49 -1.78
C VAL A 687 -5.77 18.58 -2.93
N SER A 688 -6.30 17.36 -2.95
CA SER A 688 -6.20 16.47 -4.11
C SER A 688 -7.27 16.83 -5.12
N LEU A 689 -6.89 17.00 -6.38
CA LEU A 689 -7.86 17.15 -7.48
C LEU A 689 -8.58 15.82 -7.72
N ASP A 690 -9.90 15.85 -7.91
CA ASP A 690 -10.72 14.62 -7.89
C ASP A 690 -10.42 13.67 -9.05
N ARG A 691 -10.21 14.21 -10.26
CA ARG A 691 -9.97 13.43 -11.48
C ARG A 691 -8.51 13.01 -11.64
N TYR A 692 -7.60 13.87 -11.23
CA TYR A 692 -6.16 13.74 -11.52
C TYR A 692 -5.37 13.18 -10.34
N LEU A 693 -6.00 13.07 -9.16
CA LEU A 693 -5.43 12.62 -7.87
C LEU A 693 -4.05 13.19 -7.54
N VAL A 694 -3.78 14.41 -8.01
CA VAL A 694 -2.58 15.16 -7.69
C VAL A 694 -2.89 16.15 -6.57
N ASP A 695 -2.00 16.18 -5.57
CA ASP A 695 -2.11 17.11 -4.45
C ASP A 695 -1.55 18.48 -4.83
N GLY A 696 -2.35 19.51 -4.59
CA GLY A 696 -1.92 20.92 -4.61
C GLY A 696 -2.02 21.57 -3.23
N LEU A 697 -1.35 22.71 -3.08
CA LEU A 697 -1.32 23.48 -1.85
C LEU A 697 -2.11 24.79 -2.04
N ALA A 698 -3.04 25.06 -1.13
CA ALA A 698 -3.68 26.36 -0.98
C ALA A 698 -3.19 27.03 0.30
N LYS A 699 -2.60 28.23 0.19
CA LYS A 699 -2.17 29.01 1.36
C LYS A 699 -3.38 29.64 2.03
N ALA A 700 -3.25 29.96 3.32
CA ALA A 700 -4.34 30.55 4.10
C ALA A 700 -4.98 31.82 3.46
N GLY A 701 -4.17 32.64 2.79
CA GLY A 701 -4.66 33.84 2.09
C GLY A 701 -5.36 33.57 0.75
N GLU A 702 -5.23 32.35 0.21
CA GLU A 702 -5.85 31.92 -1.04
C GLU A 702 -7.18 31.18 -0.79
N ILE A 703 -7.69 31.22 0.46
CA ILE A 703 -8.95 30.61 0.87
C ILE A 703 -10.02 31.70 0.94
N SER A 704 -10.82 31.80 -0.13
CA SER A 704 -11.94 32.73 -0.22
C SER A 704 -13.21 32.16 0.43
N ALA A 705 -13.46 30.85 0.26
CA ALA A 705 -14.65 30.17 0.76
C ALA A 705 -15.98 30.88 0.40
N GLY A 706 -16.06 31.45 -0.80
CA GLY A 706 -17.22 32.18 -1.32
C GLY A 706 -17.37 33.61 -0.81
N SER A 707 -16.41 34.14 -0.03
CA SER A 707 -16.46 35.48 0.54
C SER A 707 -15.65 36.49 -0.29
N GLN A 708 -16.24 37.65 -0.62
CA GLN A 708 -15.51 38.76 -1.27
C GLN A 708 -14.49 39.46 -0.35
N ARG A 709 -14.44 39.12 0.94
CA ARG A 709 -13.51 39.69 1.92
C ARG A 709 -12.66 38.59 2.53
N GLU A 710 -11.37 38.84 2.64
CA GLU A 710 -10.41 37.97 3.31
C GLU A 710 -10.87 37.64 4.74
N ASP A 711 -10.81 36.36 5.09
CA ASP A 711 -11.06 35.87 6.44
C ASP A 711 -9.76 35.36 7.06
N ARG A 712 -9.66 35.48 8.38
CA ARG A 712 -8.54 34.91 9.12
C ARG A 712 -8.93 33.52 9.56
N TRP A 713 -8.18 32.53 9.09
CA TRP A 713 -8.35 31.13 9.43
C TRP A 713 -7.46 30.76 10.61
N ASP A 714 -8.05 30.19 11.67
CA ASP A 714 -7.31 29.59 12.77
C ASP A 714 -7.61 28.09 12.83
N ARG A 715 -6.62 27.31 13.26
CA ARG A 715 -6.79 25.89 13.48
C ARG A 715 -7.44 25.64 14.84
N ASP A 716 -8.55 24.91 14.84
CA ASP A 716 -9.12 24.36 16.07
C ASP A 716 -8.35 23.11 16.46
N GLU A 717 -7.63 23.16 17.59
CA GLU A 717 -6.77 22.07 18.06
C GLU A 717 -7.55 20.79 18.39
N ARG A 718 -8.85 20.88 18.71
CA ARG A 718 -9.67 19.70 19.01
C ARG A 718 -10.16 18.97 17.77
N SER A 719 -10.66 19.69 16.77
CA SER A 719 -11.18 19.08 15.55
C SER A 719 -10.14 18.95 14.44
N GLY A 720 -8.98 19.62 14.58
CA GLY A 720 -7.95 19.68 13.55
C GLY A 720 -8.32 20.54 12.34
N ARG A 721 -9.52 21.13 12.32
CA ARG A 721 -10.09 21.91 11.22
C ARG A 721 -9.60 23.36 11.24
N LEU A 722 -9.64 24.02 10.09
CA LEU A 722 -9.50 25.48 10.00
C LEU A 722 -10.88 26.12 10.09
N VAL A 723 -11.00 27.10 10.97
CA VAL A 723 -12.24 27.86 11.20
C VAL A 723 -11.97 29.33 10.94
N ALA A 724 -12.80 29.91 10.08
CA ALA A 724 -12.74 31.29 9.70
C ALA A 724 -13.33 32.16 10.83
N ARG A 725 -12.56 33.15 11.32
CA ARG A 725 -12.97 33.96 12.48
C ARG A 725 -14.23 34.77 12.23
N ARG A 726 -14.45 35.24 11.00
CA ARG A 726 -15.53 36.18 10.70
C ARG A 726 -16.77 35.48 10.14
N SER A 727 -16.60 34.65 9.13
CA SER A 727 -17.70 33.93 8.48
C SER A 727 -18.14 32.70 9.27
N GLY A 728 -17.30 32.16 10.15
CA GLY A 728 -17.55 30.90 10.84
C GLY A 728 -17.44 29.67 9.94
N ALA A 729 -17.06 29.85 8.65
CA ALA A 729 -16.82 28.77 7.73
C ALA A 729 -15.74 27.83 8.29
N SER A 730 -15.87 26.53 8.04
CA SER A 730 -14.87 25.55 8.47
C SER A 730 -14.53 24.59 7.36
N VAL A 731 -13.25 24.28 7.26
CA VAL A 731 -12.69 23.34 6.28
C VAL A 731 -11.70 22.43 6.97
N GLY A 732 -11.72 21.15 6.64
CA GLY A 732 -10.81 20.17 7.18
C GLY A 732 -10.75 18.93 6.31
N LEU A 733 -10.01 17.93 6.81
CA LEU A 733 -9.77 16.67 6.11
C LEU A 733 -11.08 16.06 5.58
N GLY A 734 -11.06 15.67 4.31
CA GLY A 734 -12.16 14.99 3.64
C GLY A 734 -13.29 15.90 3.13
N ASP A 735 -13.26 17.20 3.40
CA ASP A 735 -14.25 18.11 2.84
C ASP A 735 -14.01 18.31 1.33
N ALA A 736 -15.10 18.30 0.56
CA ALA A 736 -15.07 18.64 -0.86
C ALA A 736 -14.99 20.17 -1.03
N VAL A 737 -14.16 20.59 -1.97
CA VAL A 737 -13.88 22.00 -2.27
C VAL A 737 -13.85 22.22 -3.77
N ARG A 738 -14.13 23.46 -4.19
CA ARG A 738 -13.86 23.92 -5.56
C ARG A 738 -12.60 24.77 -5.54
N VAL A 739 -11.62 24.39 -6.33
CA VAL A 739 -10.31 25.05 -6.38
C VAL A 739 -10.03 25.63 -7.75
N LYS A 740 -9.27 26.72 -7.79
CA LYS A 740 -8.70 27.28 -9.01
C LYS A 740 -7.23 26.91 -9.12
N VAL A 741 -6.80 26.46 -10.29
CA VAL A 741 -5.39 26.21 -10.59
C VAL A 741 -4.67 27.54 -10.78
N MET A 742 -3.75 27.87 -9.88
CA MET A 742 -3.02 29.15 -9.92
C MET A 742 -1.67 29.02 -10.63
N ARG A 743 -0.96 27.93 -10.36
CA ARG A 743 0.34 27.62 -10.96
C ARG A 743 0.56 26.10 -10.92
N SER A 744 1.08 25.54 -12.00
CA SER A 744 1.61 24.17 -12.05
C SER A 744 3.08 24.25 -12.46
N ASP A 745 3.95 23.64 -11.67
CA ASP A 745 5.39 23.55 -11.91
C ASP A 745 5.78 22.07 -11.92
N PRO A 746 5.82 21.44 -13.11
CA PRO A 746 6.16 20.04 -13.25
C PRO A 746 7.58 19.76 -12.75
N ASP A 747 8.59 20.58 -13.05
CA ASP A 747 9.98 20.37 -12.63
C ASP A 747 10.10 20.34 -11.09
N ALA A 748 9.45 21.28 -10.39
CA ALA A 748 9.47 21.35 -8.92
C ALA A 748 8.47 20.41 -8.21
N ARG A 749 7.66 19.64 -8.97
CA ARG A 749 6.55 18.79 -8.48
C ARG A 749 5.56 19.59 -7.60
N GLN A 750 5.20 20.80 -8.04
CA GLN A 750 4.36 21.74 -7.27
C GLN A 750 3.10 22.14 -8.03
N LEU A 751 1.99 22.17 -7.29
CA LEU A 751 0.71 22.70 -7.74
C LEU A 751 0.20 23.69 -6.70
N ASP A 752 0.03 24.95 -7.09
CA ASP A 752 -0.54 26.00 -6.24
C ASP A 752 -2.02 26.19 -6.60
N LEU A 753 -2.88 26.15 -5.58
CA LEU A 753 -4.34 26.20 -5.71
C LEU A 753 -4.92 27.35 -4.90
N ALA A 754 -6.07 27.87 -5.32
CA ALA A 754 -6.89 28.76 -4.51
C ALA A 754 -8.25 28.10 -4.21
N ILE A 755 -8.70 28.10 -2.96
CA ILE A 755 -10.01 27.54 -2.58
C ILE A 755 -11.06 28.61 -2.79
N LEU A 756 -11.90 28.42 -3.81
CA LEU A 756 -12.97 29.34 -4.17
C LEU A 756 -14.21 29.11 -3.33
N GLU A 757 -14.65 27.86 -3.22
CA GLU A 757 -15.90 27.48 -2.55
C GLU A 757 -15.68 26.27 -1.64
N LEU A 758 -16.34 26.28 -0.48
CA LEU A 758 -16.51 25.09 0.36
C LEU A 758 -17.84 24.47 -0.01
N VAL A 759 -17.83 23.20 -0.42
CA VAL A 759 -19.09 22.51 -0.72
C VAL A 759 -19.78 22.22 0.61
N GLU A 760 -20.95 22.81 0.85
CA GLU A 760 -21.69 22.62 2.10
C GLU A 760 -21.95 21.13 2.33
N ARG A 761 -21.69 20.67 3.56
CA ARG A 761 -22.12 19.35 4.00
C ARG A 761 -23.63 19.29 3.91
N ALA A 762 -24.17 18.48 3.00
CA ALA A 762 -25.57 18.09 3.08
C ALA A 762 -25.81 17.55 4.51
N PRO A 763 -26.85 18.01 5.23
CA PRO A 763 -27.11 17.52 6.57
C PRO A 763 -27.29 16.00 6.50
N MET A 764 -26.36 15.28 7.13
CA MET A 764 -26.38 13.82 7.15
C MET A 764 -27.65 13.37 7.87
N VAL A 765 -28.63 12.89 7.11
CA VAL A 765 -29.77 12.19 7.68
C VAL A 765 -29.22 10.92 8.29
N ALA A 766 -29.29 10.80 9.62
CA ALA A 766 -28.93 9.59 10.34
C ALA A 766 -29.66 8.39 9.72
N ALA A 767 -28.92 7.60 8.94
CA ALA A 767 -29.44 6.38 8.36
C ALA A 767 -29.84 5.43 9.50
N GLY A 768 -31.13 5.16 9.59
CA GLY A 768 -31.67 3.94 10.18
C GLY A 768 -31.41 3.70 11.67
N ARG A 769 -32.00 4.50 12.57
CA ARG A 769 -32.47 3.90 13.82
C ARG A 769 -33.60 2.94 13.46
N GLY A 770 -33.26 1.65 13.37
CA GLY A 770 -34.18 0.54 13.24
C GLY A 770 -35.34 0.71 14.22
N ARG A 771 -36.49 1.09 13.66
CA ARG A 771 -37.75 1.23 14.39
C ARG A 771 -38.20 -0.19 14.72
N LYS A 772 -37.84 -0.67 15.91
CA LYS A 772 -38.39 -1.93 16.46
C LYS A 772 -39.91 -1.89 16.31
N GLY A 773 -40.42 -2.86 15.56
CA GLY A 773 -41.84 -3.03 15.29
C GLY A 773 -42.63 -3.15 16.59
N GLY A 774 -43.39 -2.11 16.90
CA GLY A 774 -44.54 -2.18 17.78
C GLY A 774 -45.79 -2.25 16.92
N SER A 775 -46.27 -3.46 16.68
CA SER A 775 -47.57 -3.74 16.06
C SER A 775 -48.68 -2.92 16.72
N LYS A 776 -49.31 -2.02 15.96
CA LYS A 776 -50.68 -1.59 16.23
C LYS A 776 -51.46 -1.57 14.93
N ASN A 777 -52.34 -2.57 14.82
CA ASN A 777 -53.43 -2.66 13.88
C ASN A 777 -54.16 -1.32 13.71
N GLU A 778 -54.19 -0.84 12.48
CA GLU A 778 -55.26 0.02 11.99
C GLU A 778 -56.56 -0.80 11.91
N LYS A 779 -57.60 -0.31 12.56
CA LYS A 779 -58.95 -0.40 12.01
C LYS A 779 -59.57 0.97 12.08
N GLY A 780 -59.68 1.59 10.90
CA GLY A 780 -60.43 2.81 10.71
C GLY A 780 -61.92 2.61 11.02
N ARG A 781 -62.55 3.71 11.43
CA ARG A 781 -63.95 4.01 11.10
C ARG A 781 -64.23 5.47 11.39
N GLU A 782 -64.53 6.18 10.32
CA GLU A 782 -65.21 7.46 10.34
C GLU A 782 -66.65 7.34 10.85
N SER A 783 -67.16 8.49 11.27
CA SER A 783 -68.57 8.87 11.45
C SER A 783 -69.24 8.57 12.80
N GLY A 784 -69.92 9.61 13.31
CA GLY A 784 -71.17 9.42 14.04
C GLY A 784 -71.24 10.01 15.45
N LYS A 785 -71.50 11.33 15.49
CA LYS A 785 -72.32 12.09 16.46
C LYS A 785 -73.02 11.38 17.64
N ASN A 786 -73.19 12.20 18.68
CA ASN A 786 -74.07 12.12 19.87
C ASN A 786 -73.43 11.39 21.06
N GLY A 787 -73.39 11.94 22.27
CA GLY A 787 -74.13 13.05 22.85
C GLY A 787 -74.56 12.63 24.25
N HIS A 788 -74.17 13.42 25.26
CA HIS A 788 -74.60 13.35 26.67
C HIS A 788 -74.30 12.06 27.45
N ALA A 789 -74.19 12.05 28.78
CA ALA A 789 -73.82 12.99 29.82
C ALA A 789 -74.00 12.23 31.13
N SER A 790 -73.13 12.51 32.11
CA SER A 790 -73.28 12.19 33.54
C SER A 790 -73.11 10.69 33.86
N LYS A 791 -72.53 10.29 34.99
CA LYS A 791 -72.49 10.87 36.33
C LYS A 791 -71.39 10.14 37.12
N ARG A 792 -70.76 10.86 38.06
CA ARG A 792 -70.54 10.51 39.49
C ARG A 792 -70.30 9.02 39.82
N THR A 793 -69.34 8.58 40.64
CA THR A 793 -68.69 9.18 41.81
C THR A 793 -67.72 8.13 42.40
N GLU A 794 -66.66 8.62 43.02
CA GLU A 794 -66.11 8.21 44.34
C GLU A 794 -65.26 6.95 44.55
N GLY A 795 -64.30 7.18 45.46
CA GLY A 795 -63.61 6.21 46.31
C GLY A 795 -62.37 5.60 45.66
N GLY A 796 -61.15 5.71 46.18
CA GLY A 796 -60.72 6.01 47.54
C GLY A 796 -59.58 5.04 47.90
N GLY A 797 -58.54 5.56 48.56
CA GLY A 797 -57.49 4.76 49.21
C GLY A 797 -56.36 4.31 48.26
N GLY A 798 -55.08 4.47 48.57
CA GLY A 798 -54.46 4.65 49.88
C GLY A 798 -53.32 3.66 50.05
N ARG A 799 -52.10 4.14 49.80
CA ARG A 799 -50.79 3.78 50.39
C ARG A 799 -50.58 2.34 50.91
N GLY A 800 -49.43 1.77 50.52
CA GLY A 800 -48.61 1.01 51.46
C GLY A 800 -47.55 0.09 50.84
N ARG A 801 -46.28 0.41 51.12
CA ARG A 801 -45.14 -0.46 51.53
C ARG A 801 -44.99 -1.84 50.85
N GLY A 802 -43.82 -2.34 50.47
CA GLY A 802 -42.45 -2.01 50.83
C GLY A 802 -41.51 -3.14 50.35
N ARG A 803 -40.24 -2.76 50.18
CA ARG A 803 -38.98 -3.50 50.04
C ARG A 803 -38.95 -5.05 50.12
N ARG A 804 -38.23 -5.60 49.13
CA ARG A 804 -37.08 -6.53 49.15
C ARG A 804 -37.10 -7.76 50.08
N GLY A 805 -36.74 -8.90 49.50
CA GLY A 805 -35.77 -9.80 50.14
C GLY A 805 -35.92 -11.28 49.83
N GLY A 806 -35.21 -11.70 48.78
CA GLY A 806 -34.50 -12.98 48.57
C GLY A 806 -34.76 -14.21 49.46
N GLY A 807 -34.86 -15.35 48.77
CA GLY A 807 -34.02 -16.51 49.05
C GLY A 807 -34.74 -17.76 49.55
N GLY A 808 -34.92 -18.74 48.67
CA GLY A 808 -35.44 -20.06 49.01
C GLY A 808 -34.90 -21.17 48.13
N LYS A 809 -33.78 -21.77 48.59
CA LYS A 809 -33.37 -23.19 48.48
C LYS A 809 -33.36 -23.91 47.13
N ARG A 810 -32.13 -24.38 46.80
CA ARG A 810 -31.75 -25.77 46.48
C ARG A 810 -32.88 -26.69 45.97
N ARG A 811 -32.84 -27.02 44.68
CA ARG A 811 -32.22 -28.26 44.18
C ARG A 811 -31.87 -28.10 42.72
#